data_AF-A0A7V3JJE4-F1
#
_entry.id   AF-A0A7V3JJE4-F1
#
_cell.length_a   1.000
_cell.length_b   1.000
_cell.length_c   1.000
_cell.angle_alpha   90.00
_cell.angle_beta   90.00
_cell.angle_gamma   90.00
#
_symmetry.space_group_name_H-M   'P 1'
#
loop_
_entity.id
_entity.type
_entity.pdbx_description
1 polymer ?
#
loop_
_entity_poly.entity_id
_entity_poly.type
_entity_poly.pdbx_seq_one_letter_code
_entity_poly.pdbx_strand_id
1 'polypeptide(L)'
;MRLQKHIPLARARIACLVLLGAMHWCGPSAAQPATEPDYRTAVGWWRELPKKWTPVGWKNHLFRFNVLFNGALVADPHLNRRTKAWASAGLLLWPSWADPVDDGTVRQGWSGEHETPLLWTEWGGSPLAAAQAPGVVLRQEVFAHVPGGSPVKTGREPLFAWVRLSVSPLKGKDAASGRCKLGYRVFGPATGRSMQLEKNLIYQWQPYPRELLFQPADAETPFVRLREPDGKIRLAVADQQGCRIAMVKGEKHPTLGIEFEVGQGGHLDLVVPMIPVTAKAAERECRLGFTKALAESDAYWGQVPETAASIEVPEEPISRAIAQHLKMAEVIAETDPATGDCALLTGSWQYAKIWATPNAMTVAWLLDPLGYYVQAERYLAVFKKYQGTTVPPGKAYKPHAGYLGTPRAYQAINWISDNGALLWAMAQHGLLTGDKDFIENYMPTILKSCQWIREARALRGHGGIEGILPPGIATDEKKEVQSVWNDGWNYKGLCTAVRLLKRLGHPQAQEFATEAQDYRRRFGEVIRRLVQETPTWKDASGRERHLVPRHLWGDKDWGTSHAFYLDAGPLFLVFAGLMDADDELMENCRLFFREGPNRWAYTDDGYPWKSPSLYHEMSSCEPCYSWVFFHTWQLGDRSHFLEGMYPLFAGACSQQTFTVCETRGGITGLTPCLGNAWLARLAVIDDQLRDEELHLLRLVPLAWLRSDREARFHNMPTEFGPVTVSFRLKGEAKRELDVHFVPRFHTRPRRIVLHVPPIAALAGIALNGKPLAWKPGTTTVELR
;
A
#
# COMPACT_ATOMS: atom_id res chain seq x y z
N MET A 1 -46.53 -29.39 -23.70
CA MET A 1 -47.89 -29.97 -23.74
C MET A 1 -48.76 -29.12 -22.83
N ARG A 2 -49.93 -28.67 -23.34
CA ARG A 2 -51.01 -27.85 -22.72
C ARG A 2 -51.18 -28.09 -21.20
N LEU A 3 -51.58 -27.14 -20.33
CA LEU A 3 -52.86 -26.40 -20.31
C LEU A 3 -52.91 -25.41 -19.12
N GLN A 4 -53.66 -24.32 -19.30
CA GLN A 4 -54.16 -23.38 -18.29
C GLN A 4 -55.12 -24.03 -17.28
N LYS A 5 -55.33 -23.37 -16.11
CA LYS A 5 -56.67 -23.08 -15.56
C LYS A 5 -56.63 -21.97 -14.47
N HIS A 6 -57.51 -20.98 -14.63
CA HIS A 6 -58.00 -19.99 -13.64
C HIS A 6 -58.73 -20.70 -12.46
N ILE A 7 -59.11 -20.11 -11.31
CA ILE A 7 -60.04 -18.98 -11.00
C ILE A 7 -59.90 -18.57 -9.46
N PRO A 8 -60.74 -17.72 -8.80
CA PRO A 8 -60.58 -16.28 -8.48
C PRO A 8 -60.52 -15.86 -6.98
N LEU A 9 -60.48 -14.52 -6.79
CA LEU A 9 -60.57 -13.68 -5.59
C LEU A 9 -61.53 -14.11 -4.45
N ALA A 10 -61.12 -13.79 -3.21
CA ALA A 10 -62.01 -13.28 -2.16
C ALA A 10 -61.29 -12.27 -1.23
N ARG A 11 -62.05 -11.23 -0.86
CA ARG A 11 -61.67 -10.02 -0.11
C ARG A 11 -61.56 -10.27 1.40
N ALA A 12 -60.65 -9.58 2.08
CA ALA A 12 -60.83 -9.17 3.48
C ALA A 12 -60.25 -7.77 3.70
N ARG A 13 -61.14 -6.83 4.05
CA ARG A 13 -60.83 -5.46 4.48
C ARG A 13 -60.58 -5.48 5.99
N ILE A 14 -59.49 -4.85 6.48
CA ILE A 14 -59.43 -4.27 7.82
C ILE A 14 -58.72 -2.91 7.73
N ALA A 15 -59.24 -1.96 8.50
CA ALA A 15 -59.08 -0.52 8.42
C ALA A 15 -57.68 0.02 8.75
N CYS A 16 -57.21 1.01 7.98
CA CYS A 16 -56.14 1.91 8.39
C CYS A 16 -56.76 3.11 9.13
N LEU A 17 -56.53 3.17 10.44
CA LEU A 17 -56.76 4.33 11.29
C LEU A 17 -55.63 5.33 11.07
N VAL A 18 -55.99 6.54 10.65
CA VAL A 18 -55.13 7.72 10.58
C VAL A 18 -54.88 8.20 12.01
N LEU A 19 -53.62 8.15 12.46
CA LEU A 19 -53.14 8.87 13.63
C LEU A 19 -52.10 9.89 13.16
N LEU A 20 -52.55 11.15 13.05
CA LEU A 20 -51.74 12.35 12.94
C LEU A 20 -50.95 12.53 14.25
N GLY A 21 -49.72 12.04 14.27
CA GLY A 21 -48.72 12.38 15.28
C GLY A 21 -47.83 13.49 14.77
N ALA A 22 -48.04 14.71 15.24
CA ALA A 22 -47.16 15.85 15.00
C ALA A 22 -45.79 15.61 15.66
N MET A 23 -44.86 15.01 14.93
CA MET A 23 -43.44 15.07 15.29
C MET A 23 -42.90 16.44 14.92
N HIS A 24 -42.70 17.26 15.94
CA HIS A 24 -41.92 18.49 15.84
C HIS A 24 -40.54 18.14 15.26
N TRP A 25 -40.27 18.67 14.07
CA TRP A 25 -38.93 18.83 13.53
C TRP A 25 -38.12 19.68 14.52
N CYS A 26 -37.40 19.03 15.44
CA CYS A 26 -36.17 19.63 15.95
C CYS A 26 -35.19 19.59 14.79
N GLY A 27 -34.89 20.75 14.20
CA GLY A 27 -33.74 20.90 13.32
C GLY A 27 -32.47 20.41 14.02
N PRO A 28 -31.40 20.08 13.28
CA PRO A 28 -30.14 19.68 13.89
C PRO A 28 -29.66 20.80 14.82
N SER A 29 -29.88 20.59 16.12
CA SER A 29 -29.11 21.20 17.18
C SER A 29 -27.64 21.05 16.78
N ALA A 30 -26.86 22.13 16.89
CA ALA A 30 -25.42 22.10 16.71
C ALA A 30 -24.84 20.95 17.55
N ALA A 31 -24.64 19.81 16.90
CA ALA A 31 -24.11 18.63 17.54
C ALA A 31 -22.75 19.02 18.11
N GLN A 32 -22.50 18.61 19.35
CA GLN A 32 -21.13 18.62 19.88
C GLN A 32 -20.19 18.09 18.79
N PRO A 33 -19.01 18.72 18.57
CA PRO A 33 -18.11 18.21 17.55
C PRO A 33 -17.85 16.74 17.87
N ALA A 34 -18.17 15.87 16.90
CA ALA A 34 -17.78 14.48 16.97
C ALA A 34 -16.30 14.45 17.37
N THR A 35 -15.96 13.66 18.38
CA THR A 35 -14.56 13.50 18.80
C THR A 35 -13.72 13.24 17.57
N GLU A 36 -12.63 14.00 17.43
CA GLU A 36 -11.71 13.87 16.29
C GLU A 36 -11.32 12.40 16.07
N PRO A 37 -11.38 11.88 14.82
CA PRO A 37 -10.97 10.51 14.54
C PRO A 37 -9.55 10.21 15.00
N ASP A 38 -9.36 9.00 15.52
CA ASP A 38 -8.07 8.39 15.82
C ASP A 38 -7.99 6.98 15.20
N TYR A 39 -6.83 6.33 15.29
CA TYR A 39 -6.62 5.00 14.74
C TYR A 39 -7.59 3.97 15.33
N ARG A 40 -7.88 4.07 16.64
CA ARG A 40 -8.81 3.17 17.32
C ARG A 40 -10.22 3.31 16.75
N THR A 41 -10.65 4.54 16.48
CA THR A 41 -11.94 4.84 15.86
C THR A 41 -12.00 4.25 14.45
N ALA A 42 -10.93 4.41 13.66
CA ALA A 42 -10.86 3.83 12.32
C ALA A 42 -10.85 2.29 12.29
N VAL A 43 -10.22 1.64 13.28
CA VAL A 43 -10.35 0.18 13.48
C VAL A 43 -11.80 -0.24 13.77
N GLY A 44 -12.60 0.65 14.39
CA GLY A 44 -14.04 0.43 14.58
C GLY A 44 -14.85 0.54 13.29
N TRP A 45 -14.38 1.30 12.30
CA TRP A 45 -15.04 1.45 10.99
C TRP A 45 -14.75 0.28 10.06
N TRP A 46 -13.54 -0.29 10.15
CA TRP A 46 -13.06 -1.28 9.21
C TRP A 46 -12.74 -2.60 9.91
N ARG A 47 -13.33 -3.69 9.44
CA ARG A 47 -12.93 -5.04 9.86
C ARG A 47 -11.51 -5.37 9.39
N GLU A 48 -10.85 -6.29 10.08
CA GLU A 48 -9.60 -6.88 9.61
C GLU A 48 -9.74 -7.45 8.19
N LEU A 49 -8.69 -7.33 7.36
CA LEU A 49 -8.68 -7.90 6.01
C LEU A 49 -8.73 -9.44 6.07
N PRO A 50 -9.79 -10.08 5.54
CA PRO A 50 -9.89 -11.52 5.56
C PRO A 50 -9.06 -12.13 4.42
N LYS A 51 -8.69 -13.40 4.58
CA LYS A 51 -8.01 -14.23 3.57
C LYS A 51 -6.78 -13.56 2.94
N LYS A 52 -6.09 -12.71 3.71
CA LYS A 52 -4.87 -12.01 3.28
C LYS A 52 -3.73 -13.00 3.03
N TRP A 53 -2.80 -12.64 2.14
CA TRP A 53 -1.48 -13.28 2.06
C TRP A 53 -0.40 -12.23 2.31
N THR A 54 0.56 -12.60 3.14
CA THR A 54 1.60 -11.70 3.61
C THR A 54 2.94 -12.14 3.02
N PRO A 55 3.62 -11.27 2.25
CA PRO A 55 4.88 -11.64 1.65
C PRO A 55 5.99 -11.71 2.69
N VAL A 56 6.84 -12.73 2.57
CA VAL A 56 8.07 -12.90 3.35
C VAL A 56 9.20 -13.17 2.35
N GLY A 57 10.21 -12.32 2.33
CA GLY A 57 11.25 -12.39 1.31
C GLY A 57 12.50 -11.59 1.66
N TRP A 58 13.36 -11.41 0.68
CA TRP A 58 14.62 -10.70 0.82
C TRP A 58 14.66 -9.49 -0.11
N LYS A 59 15.32 -8.41 0.31
CA LYS A 59 15.38 -7.15 -0.47
C LYS A 59 15.84 -7.45 -1.91
N ASN A 60 15.02 -7.06 -2.89
CA ASN A 60 15.30 -7.16 -4.33
C ASN A 60 15.48 -8.58 -4.88
N HIS A 61 15.04 -9.62 -4.17
CA HIS A 61 15.15 -10.99 -4.67
C HIS A 61 14.06 -11.29 -5.72
N LEU A 62 14.38 -12.06 -6.77
CA LEU A 62 13.43 -12.39 -7.84
C LEU A 62 12.19 -13.15 -7.34
N PHE A 63 12.37 -13.88 -6.24
CA PHE A 63 11.34 -14.69 -5.60
C PHE A 63 11.09 -14.25 -4.15
N ARG A 64 9.89 -14.52 -3.65
CA ARG A 64 9.48 -14.34 -2.25
C ARG A 64 8.40 -15.34 -1.89
N PHE A 65 8.32 -15.69 -0.63
CA PHE A 65 7.26 -16.53 -0.09
C PHE A 65 6.00 -15.72 0.19
N ASN A 66 4.86 -16.39 0.25
CA ASN A 66 3.63 -15.79 0.74
C ASN A 66 3.06 -16.67 1.84
N VAL A 67 2.83 -16.10 3.02
CA VAL A 67 2.18 -16.78 4.14
C VAL A 67 0.71 -16.37 4.14
N LEU A 68 -0.19 -17.33 3.98
CA LEU A 68 -1.63 -17.09 3.99
C LEU A 68 -2.12 -16.79 5.41
N PHE A 69 -3.30 -16.18 5.55
CA PHE A 69 -3.93 -15.83 6.83
C PHE A 69 -3.97 -16.98 7.85
N ASN A 70 -4.07 -18.22 7.37
CA ASN A 70 -4.15 -19.44 8.17
C ASN A 70 -2.78 -20.11 8.41
N GLY A 71 -1.68 -19.43 8.08
CA GLY A 71 -0.30 -19.87 8.25
C GLY A 71 0.24 -20.82 7.18
N ALA A 72 -0.55 -21.18 6.15
CA ALA A 72 -0.03 -21.94 5.02
C ALA A 72 1.06 -21.16 4.27
N LEU A 73 2.16 -21.83 3.93
CA LEU A 73 3.31 -21.22 3.26
C LEU A 73 3.29 -21.57 1.76
N VAL A 74 3.31 -20.53 0.92
CA VAL A 74 3.41 -20.65 -0.54
C VAL A 74 4.82 -20.29 -0.97
N ALA A 75 5.49 -21.23 -1.62
CA ALA A 75 6.72 -21.01 -2.38
C ALA A 75 6.43 -21.23 -3.86
N ASP A 76 6.06 -20.16 -4.57
CA ASP A 76 5.71 -20.23 -5.99
C ASP A 76 6.66 -19.36 -6.82
N PRO A 77 7.70 -19.95 -7.44
CA PRO A 77 8.63 -19.20 -8.27
C PRO A 77 8.03 -18.79 -9.63
N HIS A 78 6.87 -19.30 -10.04
CA HIS A 78 6.24 -18.98 -11.32
C HIS A 78 5.25 -17.82 -11.23
N LEU A 79 5.84 -16.63 -11.16
CA LEU A 79 5.18 -15.36 -10.90
C LEU A 79 4.76 -14.67 -12.20
N ASN A 80 5.58 -14.79 -13.25
CA ASN A 80 5.33 -14.18 -14.55
C ASN A 80 6.08 -14.91 -15.67
N ARG A 81 6.00 -14.40 -16.90
CA ARG A 81 6.63 -15.03 -18.08
C ARG A 81 8.15 -15.20 -17.97
N ARG A 82 8.86 -14.32 -17.25
CA ARG A 82 10.32 -14.40 -17.06
C ARG A 82 10.69 -15.55 -16.12
N THR A 83 9.72 -16.00 -15.32
CA THR A 83 9.91 -17.12 -14.39
C THR A 83 9.15 -18.39 -14.79
N LYS A 84 8.74 -18.49 -16.05
CA LYS A 84 8.09 -19.68 -16.61
C LYS A 84 8.93 -20.97 -16.46
N ALA A 85 10.26 -20.85 -16.49
CA ALA A 85 11.17 -21.99 -16.35
C ALA A 85 11.04 -22.73 -15.01
N TRP A 86 10.43 -22.12 -13.98
CA TRP A 86 10.26 -22.72 -12.65
C TRP A 86 8.82 -23.13 -12.34
N ALA A 87 7.93 -23.20 -13.34
CA ALA A 87 6.53 -23.56 -13.16
C ALA A 87 6.28 -24.89 -12.40
N SER A 88 7.22 -25.83 -12.44
CA SER A 88 7.11 -27.13 -11.75
C SER A 88 7.89 -27.22 -10.42
N ALA A 89 8.45 -26.10 -9.95
CA ALA A 89 9.32 -26.07 -8.77
C ALA A 89 8.63 -25.57 -7.50
N GLY A 90 7.36 -25.13 -7.60
CA GLY A 90 6.67 -24.52 -6.47
C GLY A 90 6.06 -25.53 -5.48
N LEU A 91 5.67 -25.01 -4.31
CA LEU A 91 5.18 -25.75 -3.15
C LEU A 91 4.08 -24.93 -2.44
N LEU A 92 3.02 -25.60 -2.02
CA LEU A 92 2.11 -25.13 -0.97
C LEU A 92 2.25 -26.07 0.23
N LEU A 93 2.72 -25.52 1.35
CA LEU A 93 2.89 -26.23 2.62
C LEU A 93 1.71 -25.88 3.54
N TRP A 94 0.85 -26.86 3.79
CA TRP A 94 -0.44 -26.65 4.47
C TRP A 94 -0.45 -27.28 5.87
N PRO A 95 -0.53 -26.48 6.96
CA PRO A 95 -0.68 -27.00 8.32
C PRO A 95 -2.04 -27.71 8.49
N SER A 96 -2.09 -28.84 9.19
CA SER A 96 -3.34 -29.59 9.43
C SER A 96 -4.34 -28.84 10.31
N TRP A 97 -3.89 -27.80 11.02
CA TRP A 97 -4.70 -26.89 11.83
C TRP A 97 -5.22 -25.68 11.04
N ALA A 98 -4.79 -25.53 9.79
CA ALA A 98 -5.24 -24.45 8.92
C ALA A 98 -6.61 -24.80 8.28
N ASP A 99 -7.56 -23.89 8.45
CA ASP A 99 -8.86 -23.92 7.77
C ASP A 99 -8.79 -23.05 6.49
N PRO A 100 -9.32 -23.51 5.34
CA PRO A 100 -9.47 -22.65 4.16
C PRO A 100 -10.48 -21.49 4.36
N VAL A 101 -11.34 -21.56 5.37
CA VAL A 101 -12.26 -20.49 5.78
C VAL A 101 -11.57 -19.56 6.77
N ASP A 102 -11.69 -18.26 6.55
CA ASP A 102 -11.25 -17.25 7.51
C ASP A 102 -12.40 -16.87 8.43
N ASP A 103 -12.35 -17.36 9.66
CA ASP A 103 -13.28 -17.05 10.74
C ASP A 103 -12.72 -15.99 11.71
N GLY A 104 -11.55 -15.41 11.41
CA GLY A 104 -10.87 -14.41 12.24
C GLY A 104 -10.22 -14.96 13.52
N THR A 105 -10.20 -16.29 13.73
CA THR A 105 -9.65 -16.89 14.95
C THR A 105 -8.14 -17.12 14.89
N VAL A 106 -7.59 -17.26 13.67
CA VAL A 106 -6.14 -17.31 13.45
C VAL A 106 -5.60 -15.88 13.41
N ARG A 107 -4.56 -15.63 14.21
CA ARG A 107 -3.95 -14.30 14.31
C ARG A 107 -2.58 -14.29 13.67
N GLN A 108 -2.24 -13.18 13.03
CA GLN A 108 -0.92 -12.91 12.52
C GLN A 108 -0.37 -11.60 13.06
N GLY A 109 0.94 -11.43 12.94
CA GLY A 109 1.59 -10.15 13.17
C GLY A 109 3.09 -10.26 13.01
N TRP A 110 3.77 -9.14 13.16
CA TRP A 110 5.24 -9.08 13.07
C TRP A 110 5.84 -9.09 14.47
N SER A 111 7.00 -9.75 14.63
CA SER A 111 7.80 -9.57 15.84
C SER A 111 8.34 -8.14 15.90
N GLY A 112 8.25 -7.52 17.07
CA GLY A 112 8.86 -6.21 17.35
C GLY A 112 10.28 -6.30 17.89
N GLU A 113 10.80 -7.53 18.08
CA GLU A 113 12.11 -7.79 18.69
C GLU A 113 13.23 -7.95 17.65
N HIS A 114 12.86 -8.05 16.37
CA HIS A 114 13.78 -8.34 15.26
C HIS A 114 13.67 -7.29 14.16
N GLU A 115 14.81 -6.96 13.55
CA GLU A 115 14.84 -6.12 12.35
C GLU A 115 14.38 -6.89 11.12
N THR A 116 14.64 -8.19 11.10
CA THR A 116 14.11 -9.10 10.10
C THR A 116 12.58 -9.07 10.12
N PRO A 117 11.90 -9.03 8.94
CA PRO A 117 10.47 -9.30 8.82
C PRO A 117 10.12 -10.73 9.28
N LEU A 118 10.03 -10.94 10.59
CA LEU A 118 9.65 -12.19 11.22
C LEU A 118 8.14 -12.19 11.45
N LEU A 119 7.43 -12.88 10.55
CA LEU A 119 5.98 -13.02 10.61
C LEU A 119 5.63 -14.16 11.56
N TRP A 120 4.78 -13.91 12.54
CA TRP A 120 4.18 -14.97 13.35
C TRP A 120 2.73 -15.23 12.96
N THR A 121 2.30 -16.48 13.09
CA THR A 121 0.90 -16.94 13.00
C THR A 121 0.58 -17.78 14.25
N GLU A 122 -0.55 -17.53 14.89
CA GLU A 122 -0.98 -18.22 16.10
C GLU A 122 -2.34 -18.90 15.91
N TRP A 123 -2.39 -20.18 16.30
CA TRP A 123 -3.61 -20.98 16.39
C TRP A 123 -3.84 -21.34 17.85
N GLY A 124 -5.02 -21.07 18.38
CA GLY A 124 -5.39 -21.42 19.75
C GLY A 124 -6.82 -21.06 20.10
N GLY A 125 -7.39 -20.08 19.37
CA GLY A 125 -8.82 -19.76 19.42
C GLY A 125 -9.68 -20.39 18.32
N SER A 126 -9.09 -21.10 17.35
CA SER A 126 -9.87 -21.66 16.23
C SER A 126 -10.61 -22.93 16.63
N PRO A 127 -11.86 -23.15 16.16
CA PRO A 127 -12.61 -24.38 16.44
C PRO A 127 -11.85 -25.64 16.02
N LEU A 128 -11.14 -25.56 14.89
CA LEU A 128 -10.34 -26.67 14.37
C LEU A 128 -9.13 -26.97 15.28
N ALA A 129 -8.41 -25.94 15.76
CA ALA A 129 -7.31 -26.13 16.71
C ALA A 129 -7.83 -26.67 18.05
N ALA A 130 -8.93 -26.12 18.56
CA ALA A 130 -9.57 -26.59 19.79
C ALA A 130 -10.02 -28.06 19.69
N ALA A 131 -10.51 -28.50 18.52
CA ALA A 131 -10.87 -29.90 18.29
C ALA A 131 -9.65 -30.83 18.20
N GLN A 132 -8.52 -30.35 17.65
CA GLN A 132 -7.31 -31.16 17.48
C GLN A 132 -6.43 -31.24 18.73
N ALA A 133 -6.33 -30.15 19.50
CA ALA A 133 -5.61 -30.10 20.77
C ALA A 133 -6.20 -29.00 21.70
N PRO A 134 -7.26 -29.34 22.46
CA PRO A 134 -7.88 -28.40 23.40
C PRO A 134 -6.85 -27.83 24.39
N GLY A 135 -6.86 -26.50 24.56
CA GLY A 135 -6.01 -25.85 25.55
C GLY A 135 -4.55 -25.66 25.12
N VAL A 136 -4.23 -25.80 23.83
CA VAL A 136 -2.88 -25.56 23.28
C VAL A 136 -2.89 -24.36 22.33
N VAL A 137 -1.88 -23.50 22.45
CA VAL A 137 -1.52 -22.50 21.43
C VAL A 137 -0.34 -23.01 20.63
N LEU A 138 -0.50 -23.09 19.32
CA LEU A 138 0.59 -23.31 18.36
C LEU A 138 0.99 -21.94 17.78
N ARG A 139 2.28 -21.66 17.72
CA ARG A 139 2.84 -20.49 17.04
C ARG A 139 3.77 -20.93 15.92
N GLN A 140 3.60 -20.34 14.75
CA GLN A 140 4.52 -20.44 13.62
C GLN A 140 5.21 -19.11 13.42
N GLU A 141 6.53 -19.11 13.31
CA GLU A 141 7.33 -17.92 12.98
C GLU A 141 8.07 -18.16 11.67
N VAL A 142 7.97 -17.22 10.74
CA VAL A 142 8.50 -17.34 9.38
C VAL A 142 9.32 -16.11 9.03
N PHE A 143 10.56 -16.33 8.59
CA PHE A 143 11.38 -15.32 7.93
C PHE A 143 12.10 -15.91 6.71
N ALA A 144 12.48 -15.05 5.77
CA ALA A 144 13.27 -15.45 4.62
C ALA A 144 14.76 -15.15 4.88
N HIS A 145 15.62 -16.04 4.39
CA HIS A 145 17.07 -15.93 4.54
C HIS A 145 17.78 -16.18 3.21
N VAL A 146 18.71 -15.28 2.88
CA VAL A 146 19.75 -15.51 1.87
C VAL A 146 21.04 -15.83 2.63
N PRO A 147 21.67 -17.00 2.42
CA PRO A 147 22.83 -17.43 3.19
C PRO A 147 23.93 -16.38 3.29
N GLY A 148 24.38 -16.09 4.52
CA GLY A 148 25.41 -15.09 4.80
C GLY A 148 24.87 -13.66 4.89
N GLY A 149 23.55 -13.45 5.03
CA GLY A 149 22.96 -12.14 5.30
C GLY A 149 23.36 -11.04 4.31
N SER A 150 23.50 -11.38 3.02
CA SER A 150 24.14 -10.50 2.03
C SER A 150 23.15 -9.84 1.05
N PRO A 151 23.50 -8.68 0.46
CA PRO A 151 22.75 -8.12 -0.65
C PRO A 151 22.66 -9.09 -1.82
N VAL A 152 21.50 -9.11 -2.47
CA VAL A 152 21.26 -9.82 -3.73
C VAL A 152 22.13 -9.21 -4.84
N LYS A 153 22.80 -10.06 -5.62
CA LYS A 153 23.65 -9.66 -6.76
C LYS A 153 23.04 -10.04 -8.09
N THR A 154 22.49 -11.25 -8.18
CA THR A 154 21.95 -11.85 -9.41
C THR A 154 20.43 -11.94 -9.41
N GLY A 155 19.79 -11.83 -8.24
CA GLY A 155 18.35 -12.04 -8.07
C GLY A 155 17.96 -13.50 -7.89
N ARG A 156 18.91 -14.45 -7.99
CA ARG A 156 18.66 -15.91 -7.97
C ARG A 156 19.48 -16.64 -6.91
N GLU A 157 20.03 -15.92 -5.95
CA GLU A 157 20.67 -16.50 -4.79
C GLU A 157 19.75 -17.57 -4.14
N PRO A 158 20.29 -18.63 -3.52
CA PRO A 158 19.45 -19.53 -2.74
C PRO A 158 18.66 -18.75 -1.69
N LEU A 159 17.34 -18.86 -1.75
CA LEU A 159 16.42 -18.24 -0.80
C LEU A 159 15.72 -19.34 0.00
N PHE A 160 15.78 -19.23 1.31
CA PHE A 160 15.16 -20.16 2.26
C PHE A 160 14.10 -19.44 3.07
N ALA A 161 13.01 -20.13 3.40
CA ALA A 161 12.13 -19.77 4.51
C ALA A 161 12.50 -20.63 5.71
N TRP A 162 12.87 -19.99 6.81
CA TRP A 162 12.92 -20.62 8.11
C TRP A 162 11.53 -20.57 8.72
N VAL A 163 11.03 -21.73 9.17
CA VAL A 163 9.72 -21.85 9.83
C VAL A 163 9.94 -22.51 11.18
N ARG A 164 9.77 -21.75 12.26
CA ARG A 164 9.78 -22.29 13.63
C ARG A 164 8.35 -22.53 14.09
N LEU A 165 8.06 -23.75 14.52
CA LEU A 165 6.85 -24.07 15.25
C LEU A 165 7.15 -24.19 16.74
N SER A 166 6.32 -23.61 17.59
CA SER A 166 6.37 -23.78 19.04
C SER A 166 4.98 -24.01 19.60
N VAL A 167 4.89 -24.81 20.67
CA VAL A 167 3.63 -25.07 21.38
C VAL A 167 3.70 -24.56 22.81
N SER A 168 2.62 -23.96 23.28
CA SER A 168 2.46 -23.52 24.67
C SER A 168 1.04 -23.84 25.18
N PRO A 169 0.87 -24.16 26.46
CA PRO A 169 -0.47 -24.33 27.02
C PRO A 169 -1.21 -22.98 27.08
N LEU A 170 -2.51 -22.98 26.80
CA LEU A 170 -3.40 -21.88 27.15
C LEU A 170 -3.41 -21.72 28.68
N LYS A 171 -3.49 -20.48 29.19
CA LYS A 171 -3.45 -20.20 30.64
C LYS A 171 -4.47 -21.06 31.40
N GLY A 172 -4.02 -21.98 32.26
CA GLY A 172 -4.88 -22.91 33.03
C GLY A 172 -4.28 -24.31 33.14
N LYS A 173 -4.99 -25.28 33.73
CA LYS A 173 -4.60 -26.72 33.80
C LYS A 173 -4.92 -27.48 32.50
N ASP A 174 -5.24 -26.76 31.43
CA ASP A 174 -5.93 -27.34 30.28
C ASP A 174 -4.95 -27.72 29.17
N ALA A 175 -4.30 -28.87 29.31
CA ALA A 175 -3.76 -29.65 28.19
C ALA A 175 -3.98 -31.13 28.49
N ALA A 176 -5.16 -31.64 28.11
CA ALA A 176 -5.69 -32.92 28.61
C ALA A 176 -4.82 -34.17 28.31
N SER A 177 -3.88 -34.09 27.37
CA SER A 177 -3.05 -35.23 26.92
C SER A 177 -1.54 -35.09 27.17
N GLY A 178 -1.05 -33.89 27.50
CA GLY A 178 0.38 -33.57 27.48
C GLY A 178 1.05 -33.73 26.10
N ARG A 179 0.30 -34.01 25.02
CA ARG A 179 0.82 -34.18 23.65
C ARG A 179 -0.07 -33.50 22.62
N CYS A 180 0.56 -32.91 21.61
CA CYS A 180 -0.12 -32.20 20.53
C CYS A 180 0.33 -32.74 19.17
N LYS A 181 -0.60 -33.08 18.28
CA LYS A 181 -0.30 -33.57 16.93
C LYS A 181 -0.62 -32.50 15.88
N LEU A 182 0.29 -32.36 14.93
CA LEU A 182 0.18 -31.49 13.75
C LEU A 182 0.68 -32.26 12.53
N GLY A 183 0.22 -31.89 11.34
CA GLY A 183 0.84 -32.34 10.09
C GLY A 183 1.03 -31.19 9.13
N TYR A 184 2.11 -31.24 8.34
CA TYR A 184 2.24 -30.41 7.15
C TYR A 184 2.00 -31.24 5.90
N ARG A 185 0.92 -30.93 5.19
CA ARG A 185 0.61 -31.52 3.89
C ARG A 185 1.34 -30.75 2.79
N VAL A 186 1.91 -31.48 1.84
CA VAL A 186 2.68 -30.92 0.73
C VAL A 186 1.86 -31.01 -0.56
N PHE A 187 1.56 -29.84 -1.13
CA PHE A 187 0.80 -29.67 -2.37
C PHE A 187 1.63 -28.91 -3.42
N GLY A 188 1.20 -28.96 -4.68
CA GLY A 188 1.60 -27.95 -5.67
C GLY A 188 0.95 -26.60 -5.35
N PRO A 189 1.53 -25.46 -5.76
CA PRO A 189 1.11 -24.10 -5.38
C PRO A 189 -0.16 -23.61 -6.11
N ALA A 190 -1.07 -24.52 -6.49
CA ALA A 190 -2.19 -24.21 -7.37
C ALA A 190 -3.33 -23.52 -6.62
N THR A 191 -3.27 -22.20 -6.61
CA THR A 191 -4.23 -21.32 -5.94
C THR A 191 -4.68 -20.20 -6.87
N GLY A 192 -5.99 -20.14 -7.10
CA GLY A 192 -6.65 -19.03 -7.79
C GLY A 192 -6.71 -17.80 -6.89
N ARG A 193 -6.64 -16.62 -7.51
CA ARG A 193 -6.69 -15.32 -6.84
C ARG A 193 -7.70 -14.42 -7.55
N SER A 194 -8.47 -13.64 -6.81
CA SER A 194 -9.50 -12.76 -7.34
C SER A 194 -9.61 -11.46 -6.54
N MET A 195 -10.10 -10.40 -7.18
CA MET A 195 -10.46 -9.15 -6.50
C MET A 195 -11.75 -9.26 -5.68
N GLN A 196 -12.55 -10.32 -5.89
CA GLN A 196 -13.78 -10.54 -5.13
C GLN A 196 -13.46 -11.22 -3.79
N LEU A 197 -13.82 -10.58 -2.68
CA LEU A 197 -13.55 -11.02 -1.30
C LEU A 197 -13.79 -12.51 -1.06
N GLU A 198 -14.98 -13.01 -1.42
CA GLU A 198 -15.37 -14.41 -1.19
C GLU A 198 -14.47 -15.41 -1.91
N LYS A 199 -13.89 -14.98 -3.04
CA LYS A 199 -13.10 -15.79 -3.98
C LYS A 199 -11.64 -15.34 -4.06
N ASN A 200 -11.18 -14.52 -3.11
CA ASN A 200 -9.88 -13.90 -3.19
C ASN A 200 -8.73 -14.93 -3.14
N LEU A 201 -8.95 -16.06 -2.45
CA LEU A 201 -8.15 -17.28 -2.49
C LEU A 201 -9.04 -18.48 -2.82
N ILE A 202 -8.69 -19.20 -3.89
CA ILE A 202 -9.37 -20.44 -4.31
C ILE A 202 -8.33 -21.56 -4.35
N TYR A 203 -8.53 -22.61 -3.55
CA TYR A 203 -7.62 -23.75 -3.48
C TYR A 203 -8.02 -24.84 -4.48
N GLN A 204 -7.15 -25.15 -5.44
CA GLN A 204 -7.38 -26.24 -6.40
C GLN A 204 -6.86 -27.60 -5.92
N TRP A 205 -6.14 -27.63 -4.80
CA TRP A 205 -5.58 -28.84 -4.17
C TRP A 205 -4.84 -29.75 -5.14
N GLN A 206 -3.86 -29.20 -5.86
CA GLN A 206 -3.05 -30.00 -6.77
C GLN A 206 -2.02 -30.84 -6.01
N PRO A 207 -1.87 -32.14 -6.32
CA PRO A 207 -0.78 -32.95 -5.78
C PRO A 207 0.58 -32.32 -6.04
N TYR A 208 1.52 -32.51 -5.13
CA TYR A 208 2.90 -32.14 -5.38
C TYR A 208 3.43 -32.89 -6.62
N PRO A 209 4.05 -32.21 -7.61
CA PRO A 209 4.28 -32.78 -8.93
C PRO A 209 5.41 -33.81 -9.01
N ARG A 210 6.18 -33.99 -7.93
CA ARG A 210 7.34 -34.90 -7.87
C ARG A 210 7.19 -35.84 -6.68
N GLU A 211 7.72 -37.05 -6.79
CA GLU A 211 7.77 -37.97 -5.64
C GLU A 211 8.69 -37.40 -4.54
N LEU A 212 8.26 -37.48 -3.29
CA LEU A 212 9.06 -37.02 -2.13
C LEU A 212 9.52 -38.22 -1.31
N LEU A 213 10.83 -38.40 -1.25
CA LEU A 213 11.49 -39.42 -0.45
C LEU A 213 11.84 -38.84 0.91
N PHE A 214 11.27 -39.42 1.97
CA PHE A 214 11.63 -39.07 3.34
C PHE A 214 12.93 -39.74 3.76
N GLN A 215 13.87 -38.95 4.26
CA GLN A 215 15.14 -39.42 4.79
C GLN A 215 15.26 -38.94 6.25
N PRO A 216 15.28 -39.85 7.23
CA PRO A 216 15.43 -39.48 8.63
C PRO A 216 16.83 -38.89 8.89
N ALA A 217 16.97 -38.24 10.05
CA ALA A 217 18.28 -37.84 10.55
C ALA A 217 19.14 -39.08 10.89
N ASP A 218 20.44 -38.98 10.66
CA ASP A 218 21.44 -40.02 10.95
C ASP A 218 22.74 -39.37 11.47
N ALA A 219 23.77 -40.19 11.74
CA ALA A 219 25.02 -39.72 12.32
C ALA A 219 25.82 -38.77 11.40
N GLU A 220 25.69 -38.90 10.08
CA GLU A 220 26.39 -38.06 9.11
C GLU A 220 25.58 -36.79 8.78
N THR A 221 24.25 -36.95 8.74
CA THR A 221 23.30 -35.88 8.48
C THR A 221 22.29 -35.77 9.63
N PRO A 222 22.54 -34.90 10.64
CA PRO A 222 21.72 -34.80 11.84
C PRO A 222 20.40 -34.03 11.63
N PHE A 223 19.83 -34.06 10.42
CA PHE A 223 18.57 -33.39 10.07
C PHE A 223 17.73 -34.23 9.11
N VAL A 224 16.40 -34.13 9.24
CA VAL A 224 15.45 -34.83 8.37
C VAL A 224 15.36 -34.12 7.02
N ARG A 225 15.17 -34.88 5.93
CA ARG A 225 15.07 -34.34 4.56
C ARG A 225 13.89 -34.93 3.80
N LEU A 226 13.19 -34.09 3.05
CA LEU A 226 12.32 -34.49 1.96
C LEU A 226 13.04 -34.23 0.64
N ARG A 227 13.39 -35.31 -0.06
CA ARG A 227 14.23 -35.30 -1.25
C ARG A 227 13.42 -35.65 -2.50
N GLU A 228 13.69 -34.94 -3.58
CA GLU A 228 13.14 -35.24 -4.91
C GLU A 228 13.96 -36.32 -5.64
N PRO A 229 13.44 -36.93 -6.72
CA PRO A 229 14.16 -37.98 -7.44
C PRO A 229 15.48 -37.51 -8.07
N ASP A 230 15.61 -36.21 -8.36
CA ASP A 230 16.85 -35.60 -8.88
C ASP A 230 17.90 -35.32 -7.79
N GLY A 231 17.65 -35.77 -6.55
CA GLY A 231 18.55 -35.64 -5.42
C GLY A 231 18.48 -34.29 -4.70
N LYS A 232 17.67 -33.34 -5.17
CA LYS A 232 17.49 -32.04 -4.51
C LYS A 232 16.60 -32.13 -3.28
N ILE A 233 16.83 -31.22 -2.35
CA ILE A 233 16.09 -31.10 -1.10
C ILE A 233 14.96 -30.10 -1.29
N ARG A 234 13.73 -30.57 -1.05
CA ARG A 234 12.54 -29.71 -1.11
C ARG A 234 12.22 -29.07 0.24
N LEU A 235 12.46 -29.80 1.33
CA LEU A 235 12.22 -29.37 2.70
C LEU A 235 13.20 -30.13 3.61
N ALA A 236 13.69 -29.48 4.65
CA ALA A 236 14.44 -30.13 5.72
C ALA A 236 13.92 -29.71 7.10
N VAL A 237 14.19 -30.54 8.11
CA VAL A 237 14.01 -30.18 9.52
C VAL A 237 15.39 -30.04 10.13
N ALA A 238 15.80 -28.80 10.40
CA ALA A 238 17.12 -28.49 10.91
C ALA A 238 17.29 -28.78 12.40
N ASP A 239 16.22 -28.59 13.19
CA ASP A 239 16.22 -28.82 14.63
C ASP A 239 14.83 -29.27 15.13
N GLN A 240 14.82 -30.08 16.18
CA GLN A 240 13.61 -30.58 16.83
C GLN A 240 13.85 -30.80 18.33
N GLN A 241 13.18 -30.03 19.17
CA GLN A 241 13.20 -30.18 20.63
C GLN A 241 11.81 -30.56 21.14
N GLY A 242 11.72 -31.62 21.96
CA GLY A 242 10.45 -32.04 22.54
C GLY A 242 9.39 -32.45 21.51
N CYS A 243 9.82 -32.86 20.30
CA CYS A 243 8.91 -33.33 19.27
C CYS A 243 9.45 -34.51 18.47
N ARG A 244 8.54 -35.28 17.87
CA ARG A 244 8.81 -36.41 16.98
C ARG A 244 8.25 -36.16 15.59
N ILE A 245 8.97 -36.64 14.58
CA ILE A 245 8.64 -36.40 13.17
C ILE A 245 8.61 -37.72 12.41
N ALA A 246 7.58 -37.91 11.61
CA ALA A 246 7.47 -39.05 10.70
C ALA A 246 6.56 -38.72 9.52
N MET A 247 6.69 -39.45 8.42
CA MET A 247 5.67 -39.40 7.36
C MET A 247 4.39 -40.10 7.81
N VAL A 248 3.25 -39.46 7.61
CA VAL A 248 1.94 -40.06 7.88
C VAL A 248 1.64 -41.07 6.76
N LYS A 249 1.37 -42.32 7.14
CA LYS A 249 1.03 -43.40 6.21
C LYS A 249 -0.45 -43.33 5.80
N GLY A 250 -0.74 -43.71 4.56
CA GLY A 250 -2.12 -43.79 4.05
C GLY A 250 -2.76 -42.45 3.67
N GLU A 251 -2.04 -41.34 3.83
CA GLU A 251 -2.49 -40.03 3.37
C GLU A 251 -2.38 -39.92 1.84
N LYS A 252 -3.38 -39.28 1.22
CA LYS A 252 -3.42 -39.07 -0.23
C LYS A 252 -2.28 -38.16 -0.72
N HIS A 253 -1.83 -37.25 0.14
CA HIS A 253 -0.78 -36.28 -0.14
C HIS A 253 0.38 -36.47 0.85
N PRO A 254 1.65 -36.27 0.43
CA PRO A 254 2.78 -36.37 1.34
C PRO A 254 2.57 -35.47 2.55
N THR A 255 2.56 -36.07 3.75
CA THR A 255 2.26 -35.37 5.00
C THR A 255 3.35 -35.64 6.01
N LEU A 256 4.04 -34.58 6.43
CA LEU A 256 5.00 -34.61 7.52
C LEU A 256 4.25 -34.49 8.85
N GLY A 257 4.10 -35.59 9.57
CA GLY A 257 3.47 -35.63 10.89
C GLY A 257 4.44 -35.22 11.99
N ILE A 258 3.94 -34.42 12.93
CA ILE A 258 4.68 -33.83 14.05
C ILE A 258 3.88 -34.14 15.33
N GLU A 259 4.55 -34.70 16.34
CA GLU A 259 3.98 -34.91 17.69
C GLU A 259 4.84 -34.15 18.70
N PHE A 260 4.29 -33.11 19.33
CA PHE A 260 4.92 -32.32 20.39
C PHE A 260 4.57 -32.85 21.78
N GLU A 261 5.50 -32.71 22.72
CA GLU A 261 5.25 -32.80 24.16
C GLU A 261 4.87 -31.41 24.71
N VAL A 262 3.65 -31.27 25.21
CA VAL A 262 3.09 -29.99 25.69
C VAL A 262 3.63 -29.70 27.09
N GLY A 263 4.40 -28.62 27.23
CA GLY A 263 4.94 -28.14 28.52
C GLY A 263 6.46 -27.96 28.59
N GLN A 264 7.23 -28.41 27.59
CA GLN A 264 8.70 -28.37 27.61
C GLN A 264 9.37 -27.31 26.71
N GLY A 265 8.65 -26.26 26.29
CA GLY A 265 9.21 -25.29 25.33
C GLY A 265 9.61 -25.94 24.00
N GLY A 266 8.93 -27.04 23.63
CA GLY A 266 9.26 -27.80 22.43
C GLY A 266 9.07 -26.98 21.17
N HIS A 267 10.02 -27.10 20.24
CA HIS A 267 10.01 -26.42 18.96
C HIS A 267 10.47 -27.32 17.83
N LEU A 268 10.16 -26.89 16.60
CA LEU A 268 10.56 -27.53 15.36
C LEU A 268 11.00 -26.46 14.38
N ASP A 269 12.21 -26.58 13.82
CA ASP A 269 12.73 -25.66 12.81
C ASP A 269 12.76 -26.31 11.44
N LEU A 270 11.91 -25.84 10.53
CA LEU A 270 11.90 -26.24 9.14
C LEU A 270 12.69 -25.26 8.29
N VAL A 271 13.37 -25.80 7.28
CA VAL A 271 14.05 -25.05 6.22
C VAL A 271 13.37 -25.39 4.91
N VAL A 272 12.69 -24.40 4.32
CA VAL A 272 11.95 -24.53 3.07
C VAL A 272 12.62 -23.67 1.99
N PRO A 273 13.44 -24.25 1.10
CA PRO A 273 13.97 -23.50 -0.03
C PRO A 273 12.84 -22.98 -0.93
N MET A 274 13.02 -21.85 -1.62
CA MET A 274 12.08 -21.35 -2.62
C MET A 274 12.02 -22.31 -3.83
N ILE A 275 13.20 -22.65 -4.36
CA ILE A 275 13.39 -23.65 -5.43
C ILE A 275 14.22 -24.79 -4.84
N PRO A 276 13.96 -26.08 -5.14
CA PRO A 276 14.70 -27.19 -4.52
C PRO A 276 16.21 -27.02 -4.72
N VAL A 277 16.98 -27.20 -3.65
CA VAL A 277 18.44 -26.97 -3.66
C VAL A 277 19.23 -28.27 -3.58
N THR A 278 20.53 -28.21 -3.82
CA THR A 278 21.41 -29.38 -3.63
C THR A 278 21.49 -29.78 -2.15
N ALA A 279 21.77 -31.05 -1.88
CA ALA A 279 21.95 -31.55 -0.51
C ALA A 279 22.99 -30.73 0.29
N LYS A 280 24.11 -30.37 -0.35
CA LYS A 280 25.17 -29.55 0.26
C LYS A 280 24.70 -28.13 0.62
N ALA A 281 23.82 -27.54 -0.19
CA ALA A 281 23.26 -26.21 0.12
C ALA A 281 22.28 -26.30 1.31
N ALA A 282 21.38 -27.29 1.31
CA ALA A 282 20.47 -27.53 2.42
C ALA A 282 21.22 -27.86 3.72
N GLU A 283 22.29 -28.65 3.66
CA GLU A 283 23.11 -29.03 4.81
C GLU A 283 23.77 -27.82 5.47
N ARG A 284 24.34 -26.92 4.66
CA ARG A 284 24.95 -25.68 5.17
C ARG A 284 23.91 -24.82 5.89
N GLU A 285 22.74 -24.67 5.29
CA GLU A 285 21.65 -23.90 5.90
C GLU A 285 21.16 -24.57 7.20
N CYS A 286 20.92 -25.87 7.21
CA CYS A 286 20.46 -26.58 8.41
C CYS A 286 21.49 -26.50 9.54
N ARG A 287 22.79 -26.60 9.24
CA ARG A 287 23.86 -26.46 10.23
C ARG A 287 24.03 -25.03 10.77
N LEU A 288 23.59 -24.01 10.03
CA LEU A 288 23.57 -22.63 10.52
C LEU A 288 22.60 -22.52 11.71
N GLY A 289 21.40 -23.10 11.56
CA GLY A 289 20.36 -23.10 12.57
C GLY A 289 19.56 -21.79 12.61
N PHE A 290 18.32 -21.87 13.09
CA PHE A 290 17.35 -20.77 13.07
C PHE A 290 17.88 -19.49 13.70
N THR A 291 18.45 -19.59 14.92
CA THR A 291 18.94 -18.42 15.67
C THR A 291 20.04 -17.66 14.94
N LYS A 292 20.99 -18.37 14.32
CA LYS A 292 22.08 -17.70 13.58
C LYS A 292 21.61 -17.16 12.25
N ALA A 293 20.74 -17.88 11.54
CA ALA A 293 20.13 -17.37 10.30
C ALA A 293 19.29 -16.11 10.56
N LEU A 294 18.57 -16.06 11.68
CA LEU A 294 17.81 -14.89 12.10
C LEU A 294 18.76 -13.74 12.47
N ALA A 295 19.86 -14.01 13.17
CA ALA A 295 20.87 -12.98 13.48
C ALA A 295 21.57 -12.42 12.23
N GLU A 296 21.91 -13.29 11.25
CA GLU A 296 22.41 -12.84 9.94
C GLU A 296 21.39 -11.97 9.22
N SER A 297 20.11 -12.33 9.31
CA SER A 297 19.00 -11.55 8.76
C SER A 297 18.84 -10.21 9.48
N ASP A 298 18.91 -10.17 10.80
CA ASP A 298 18.78 -8.93 11.58
C ASP A 298 19.92 -7.97 11.28
N ALA A 299 21.15 -8.47 11.19
CA ALA A 299 22.29 -7.67 10.81
C ALA A 299 22.15 -7.05 9.40
N TYR A 300 21.48 -7.74 8.48
CA TYR A 300 21.20 -7.24 7.14
C TYR A 300 20.02 -6.24 7.12
N TRP A 301 18.91 -6.58 7.77
CA TRP A 301 17.71 -5.77 7.77
C TRP A 301 17.84 -4.50 8.61
N GLY A 302 18.65 -4.54 9.67
CA GLY A 302 18.98 -3.39 10.51
C GLY A 302 19.85 -2.33 9.82
N GLN A 303 20.38 -2.63 8.64
CA GLN A 303 21.07 -1.63 7.82
C GLN A 303 20.04 -0.75 7.12
N VAL A 304 19.95 0.50 7.60
CA VAL A 304 19.16 1.58 6.99
C VAL A 304 20.10 2.66 6.44
N PRO A 305 19.71 3.39 5.37
CA PRO A 305 20.49 4.52 4.88
C PRO A 305 20.70 5.60 5.95
N GLU A 306 21.82 6.33 5.90
CA GLU A 306 22.06 7.48 6.80
C GLU A 306 21.00 8.58 6.64
N THR A 307 20.39 8.66 5.46
CA THR A 307 19.31 9.58 5.12
C THR A 307 17.95 9.13 5.62
N ALA A 308 17.81 7.92 6.16
CA ALA A 308 16.53 7.36 6.59
C ALA A 308 15.85 8.26 7.63
N ALA A 309 14.54 8.39 7.49
CA ALA A 309 13.67 9.13 8.37
C ALA A 309 12.73 8.17 9.12
N SER A 310 12.27 8.59 10.30
CA SER A 310 11.32 7.82 11.11
C SER A 310 10.13 8.67 11.55
N ILE A 311 8.97 8.01 11.63
CA ILE A 311 7.72 8.57 12.17
C ILE A 311 7.30 7.72 13.37
N GLU A 312 7.52 8.25 14.56
CA GLU A 312 7.18 7.65 15.84
C GLU A 312 6.05 8.47 16.47
N VAL A 313 4.84 7.92 16.49
CA VAL A 313 3.67 8.58 17.07
C VAL A 313 3.10 7.74 18.22
N PRO A 314 2.33 8.34 19.13
CA PRO A 314 1.79 7.57 20.24
C PRO A 314 0.83 6.45 19.85
N GLU A 315 0.24 6.53 18.67
CA GLU A 315 -0.54 5.45 18.06
C GLU A 315 0.40 4.46 17.37
N GLU A 316 1.00 3.58 18.17
CA GLU A 316 2.03 2.62 17.75
C GLU A 316 1.73 1.85 16.45
N PRO A 317 0.50 1.39 16.16
CA PRO A 317 0.20 0.71 14.91
C PRO A 317 0.54 1.53 13.65
N ILE A 318 0.44 2.87 13.71
CA ILE A 318 0.79 3.76 12.60
C ILE A 318 2.30 3.71 12.34
N SER A 319 3.11 3.89 13.39
CA SER A 319 4.57 3.81 13.29
C SER A 319 5.02 2.44 12.78
N ARG A 320 4.41 1.36 13.27
CA ARG A 320 4.71 0.00 12.82
C ARG A 320 4.30 -0.23 11.36
N ALA A 321 3.15 0.28 10.94
CA ALA A 321 2.71 0.17 9.54
C ALA A 321 3.67 0.88 8.58
N ILE A 322 4.12 2.09 8.91
CA ILE A 322 5.07 2.85 8.08
C ILE A 322 6.41 2.10 7.96
N ALA A 323 6.96 1.64 9.09
CA ALA A 323 8.19 0.86 9.11
C ALA A 323 8.06 -0.45 8.31
N GLN A 324 6.92 -1.12 8.41
CA GLN A 324 6.66 -2.35 7.68
C GLN A 324 6.50 -2.10 6.18
N HIS A 325 5.81 -1.04 5.77
CA HIS A 325 5.64 -0.66 4.36
C HIS A 325 6.99 -0.48 3.66
N LEU A 326 7.97 0.15 4.32
CA LEU A 326 9.34 0.30 3.81
C LEU A 326 9.99 -1.07 3.53
N LYS A 327 9.90 -2.00 4.49
CA LYS A 327 10.44 -3.36 4.32
C LYS A 327 9.73 -4.09 3.17
N MET A 328 8.40 -3.95 3.06
CA MET A 328 7.60 -4.61 2.01
C MET A 328 7.88 -4.08 0.61
N ALA A 329 8.16 -2.78 0.46
CA ALA A 329 8.56 -2.22 -0.84
C ALA A 329 9.82 -2.93 -1.39
N GLU A 330 10.83 -3.17 -0.55
CA GLU A 330 12.05 -3.87 -0.96
C GLU A 330 11.85 -5.39 -1.14
N VAL A 331 10.93 -6.03 -0.40
CA VAL A 331 10.57 -7.46 -0.59
C VAL A 331 9.85 -7.70 -1.92
N ILE A 332 9.05 -6.73 -2.37
CA ILE A 332 8.28 -6.84 -3.62
C ILE A 332 9.13 -6.47 -4.84
N ALA A 333 10.16 -5.65 -4.64
CA ALA A 333 11.14 -5.39 -5.67
C ALA A 333 11.97 -6.63 -6.05
N GLU A 334 12.58 -6.60 -7.23
CA GLU A 334 13.42 -7.67 -7.75
C GLU A 334 14.61 -7.12 -8.55
N THR A 335 15.68 -7.92 -8.60
CA THR A 335 16.77 -7.80 -9.56
C THR A 335 16.57 -8.85 -10.65
N ASP A 336 16.55 -8.41 -11.90
CA ASP A 336 16.42 -9.28 -13.05
C ASP A 336 17.77 -9.97 -13.36
N PRO A 337 17.85 -11.30 -13.27
CA PRO A 337 19.08 -12.05 -13.53
C PRO A 337 19.58 -11.94 -14.97
N ALA A 338 18.70 -11.61 -15.93
CA ALA A 338 19.07 -11.54 -17.34
C ALA A 338 19.67 -10.18 -17.72
N THR A 339 19.27 -9.10 -17.07
CA THR A 339 19.68 -7.74 -17.44
C THR A 339 20.41 -6.99 -16.34
N GLY A 340 20.36 -7.47 -15.09
CA GLY A 340 20.82 -6.75 -13.90
C GLY A 340 19.91 -5.60 -13.48
N ASP A 341 18.81 -5.35 -14.19
CA ASP A 341 17.90 -4.26 -13.87
C ASP A 341 17.17 -4.54 -12.56
N CYS A 342 17.02 -3.51 -11.74
CA CYS A 342 16.19 -3.58 -10.56
C CYS A 342 14.84 -2.93 -10.82
N ALA A 343 13.77 -3.60 -10.43
CA ALA A 343 12.41 -3.16 -10.65
C ALA A 343 11.56 -3.35 -9.39
N LEU A 344 10.82 -2.31 -9.03
CA LEU A 344 9.73 -2.42 -8.06
C LEU A 344 8.51 -3.00 -8.79
N LEU A 345 8.00 -4.15 -8.35
CA LEU A 345 6.75 -4.70 -8.87
C LEU A 345 5.54 -4.06 -8.19
N THR A 346 4.33 -4.37 -8.63
CA THR A 346 3.09 -3.91 -7.98
C THR A 346 2.60 -4.90 -6.92
N GLY A 347 2.95 -6.18 -7.02
CA GLY A 347 2.60 -7.20 -6.03
C GLY A 347 3.55 -8.38 -5.95
N SER A 348 3.54 -9.02 -4.78
CA SER A 348 4.41 -10.15 -4.42
C SER A 348 4.08 -11.45 -5.15
N TRP A 349 2.82 -11.65 -5.55
CA TRP A 349 2.36 -12.92 -6.12
C TRP A 349 1.39 -12.72 -7.28
N GLN A 350 0.19 -12.22 -7.00
CA GLN A 350 -0.60 -11.56 -8.04
C GLN A 350 0.05 -10.19 -8.31
N TYR A 351 -0.03 -9.71 -9.55
CA TYR A 351 0.59 -8.45 -9.97
C TYR A 351 2.12 -8.40 -9.81
N ALA A 352 2.79 -9.54 -9.95
CA ALA A 352 4.25 -9.61 -10.10
C ALA A 352 4.71 -9.06 -11.47
N LYS A 353 4.35 -7.81 -11.77
CA LYS A 353 4.60 -7.00 -12.96
C LYS A 353 4.67 -5.53 -12.54
N ILE A 354 4.97 -4.64 -13.48
CA ILE A 354 5.02 -3.18 -13.26
C ILE A 354 3.77 -2.52 -13.84
N TRP A 355 3.17 -1.66 -13.00
CA TRP A 355 2.32 -0.54 -13.39
C TRP A 355 3.04 0.74 -12.99
N ALA A 356 3.64 1.45 -13.95
CA ALA A 356 4.59 2.52 -13.64
C ALA A 356 3.98 3.64 -12.79
N THR A 357 2.70 3.97 -12.99
CA THR A 357 2.01 4.99 -12.20
C THR A 357 1.96 4.64 -10.69
N PRO A 358 1.39 3.50 -10.23
CA PRO A 358 1.50 3.02 -8.85
C PRO A 358 2.93 2.90 -8.31
N ASN A 359 3.87 2.47 -9.15
CA ASN A 359 5.27 2.33 -8.76
C ASN A 359 5.93 3.70 -8.51
N ALA A 360 5.64 4.70 -9.33
CA ALA A 360 6.06 6.09 -9.11
C ALA A 360 5.47 6.68 -7.83
N MET A 361 4.19 6.39 -7.53
CA MET A 361 3.56 6.77 -6.26
C MET A 361 4.28 6.17 -5.06
N THR A 362 4.68 4.90 -5.10
CA THR A 362 5.43 4.28 -4.00
C THR A 362 6.76 4.99 -3.77
N VAL A 363 7.50 5.31 -4.84
CA VAL A 363 8.76 6.04 -4.73
C VAL A 363 8.53 7.41 -4.07
N ALA A 364 7.58 8.18 -4.60
CA ALA A 364 7.39 9.57 -4.20
C ALA A 364 6.55 9.79 -2.93
N TRP A 365 5.79 8.79 -2.45
CA TRP A 365 4.99 8.88 -1.22
C TRP A 365 5.53 8.06 -0.05
N LEU A 366 6.42 7.11 -0.30
CA LEU A 366 7.01 6.28 0.75
C LEU A 366 8.52 6.37 0.81
N LEU A 367 9.23 6.05 -0.28
CA LEU A 367 10.69 5.93 -0.24
C LEU A 367 11.38 7.29 -0.10
N ASP A 368 11.08 8.25 -0.99
CA ASP A 368 11.69 9.58 -0.94
C ASP A 368 11.28 10.35 0.33
N PRO A 369 9.99 10.41 0.73
CA PRO A 369 9.60 11.11 1.95
C PRO A 369 10.12 10.48 3.24
N LEU A 370 10.68 9.26 3.19
CA LEU A 370 11.33 8.61 4.33
C LEU A 370 12.84 8.48 4.15
N GLY A 371 13.41 9.16 3.15
CA GLY A 371 14.87 9.27 2.99
C GLY A 371 15.55 8.01 2.42
N TYR A 372 14.80 7.08 1.83
CA TYR A 372 15.33 5.87 1.18
C TYR A 372 15.75 6.18 -0.27
N TYR A 373 16.59 7.20 -0.44
CA TYR A 373 16.93 7.79 -1.73
C TYR A 373 17.64 6.80 -2.67
N VAL A 374 18.55 5.99 -2.13
CA VAL A 374 19.27 4.97 -2.92
C VAL A 374 18.30 3.93 -3.50
N GLN A 375 17.27 3.55 -2.74
CA GLN A 375 16.22 2.65 -3.20
C GLN A 375 15.33 3.33 -4.25
N ALA A 376 14.94 4.58 -4.01
CA ALA A 376 14.15 5.37 -4.95
C ALA A 376 14.85 5.50 -6.32
N GLU A 377 16.11 5.93 -6.35
CA GLU A 377 16.90 6.02 -7.59
C GLU A 377 17.02 4.65 -8.27
N ARG A 378 17.34 3.60 -7.50
CA ARG A 378 17.45 2.22 -8.00
C ARG A 378 16.19 1.78 -8.74
N TYR A 379 15.01 2.08 -8.20
CA TYR A 379 13.74 1.69 -8.82
C TYR A 379 13.30 2.61 -9.96
N LEU A 380 13.82 3.84 -10.03
CA LEU A 380 13.61 4.75 -11.16
C LEU A 380 14.57 4.47 -12.33
N ALA A 381 15.74 3.90 -12.08
CA ALA A 381 16.79 3.66 -13.07
C ALA A 381 16.33 2.84 -14.28
N VAL A 382 15.45 1.85 -14.07
CA VAL A 382 14.91 1.04 -15.17
C VAL A 382 14.11 1.90 -16.16
N PHE A 383 13.31 2.87 -15.68
CA PHE A 383 12.52 3.73 -16.56
C PHE A 383 13.38 4.73 -17.32
N LYS A 384 14.45 5.23 -16.70
CA LYS A 384 15.47 6.06 -17.38
C LYS A 384 16.16 5.27 -18.49
N LYS A 385 16.64 4.06 -18.19
CA LYS A 385 17.35 3.18 -19.15
C LYS A 385 16.52 2.89 -20.40
N TYR A 386 15.21 2.71 -20.23
CA TYR A 386 14.28 2.33 -21.30
C TYR A 386 13.43 3.50 -21.84
N GLN A 387 13.76 4.76 -21.51
CA GLN A 387 13.05 5.93 -22.03
C GLN A 387 13.02 5.91 -23.57
N GLY A 388 11.86 6.17 -24.15
CA GLY A 388 11.65 6.22 -25.60
C GLY A 388 11.62 4.86 -26.31
N THR A 389 11.74 3.74 -25.58
CA THR A 389 11.65 2.39 -26.18
C THR A 389 10.22 1.90 -26.36
N THR A 390 9.26 2.52 -25.66
CA THR A 390 7.83 2.20 -25.75
C THR A 390 7.10 3.31 -26.51
N VAL A 391 6.17 2.94 -27.39
CA VAL A 391 5.30 3.90 -28.08
C VAL A 391 4.19 4.33 -27.12
N PRO A 392 3.91 5.65 -26.98
CA PRO A 392 2.79 6.11 -26.17
C PRO A 392 1.47 5.48 -26.66
N PRO A 393 0.58 5.01 -25.77
CA PRO A 393 -0.56 4.20 -26.18
C PRO A 393 -1.71 5.08 -26.69
N GLY A 394 -1.77 5.28 -28.01
CA GLY A 394 -2.87 5.93 -28.73
C GLY A 394 -2.52 6.18 -30.20
N LYS A 395 -3.50 6.27 -31.10
CA LYS A 395 -3.28 6.32 -32.56
C LYS A 395 -2.59 7.61 -33.02
N ALA A 396 -2.79 8.69 -32.28
CA ALA A 396 -2.17 9.99 -32.56
C ALA A 396 -0.67 10.01 -32.25
N TYR A 397 -0.20 9.10 -31.40
CA TYR A 397 1.18 9.09 -30.92
C TYR A 397 2.10 8.29 -31.83
N LYS A 398 3.35 8.77 -31.94
CA LYS A 398 4.45 8.11 -32.64
C LYS A 398 5.54 7.73 -31.63
N PRO A 399 6.47 6.81 -31.98
CA PRO A 399 7.66 6.59 -31.17
C PRO A 399 8.37 7.92 -30.89
N HIS A 400 8.72 8.19 -29.64
CA HIS A 400 9.32 9.46 -29.24
C HIS A 400 10.38 9.24 -28.15
N ALA A 401 11.57 9.78 -28.35
CA ALA A 401 12.74 9.54 -27.48
C ALA A 401 12.56 10.04 -26.04
N GLY A 402 11.61 10.94 -25.80
CA GLY A 402 11.30 11.49 -24.48
C GLY A 402 10.21 10.79 -23.70
N TYR A 403 9.44 9.88 -24.31
CA TYR A 403 8.34 9.22 -23.61
C TYR A 403 8.85 8.27 -22.53
N LEU A 404 8.45 8.50 -21.29
CA LEU A 404 8.66 7.60 -20.17
C LEU A 404 7.49 6.61 -20.10
N GLY A 405 7.79 5.31 -20.27
CA GLY A 405 6.78 4.26 -20.23
C GLY A 405 7.34 2.99 -19.60
N THR A 406 6.44 2.05 -19.31
CA THR A 406 6.85 0.80 -18.68
C THR A 406 7.68 -0.06 -19.67
N PRO A 407 8.87 -0.55 -19.28
CA PRO A 407 9.67 -1.38 -20.17
C PRO A 407 8.94 -2.69 -20.50
N ARG A 408 8.95 -3.06 -21.79
CA ARG A 408 8.14 -4.19 -22.30
C ARG A 408 8.35 -5.45 -21.48
N ALA A 409 9.57 -5.74 -21.01
CA ALA A 409 9.94 -6.94 -20.25
C ALA A 409 9.16 -7.14 -18.93
N TYR A 410 8.81 -6.04 -18.26
CA TYR A 410 8.14 -6.04 -16.95
C TYR A 410 6.66 -5.61 -17.02
N GLN A 411 6.27 -5.08 -18.17
CA GLN A 411 4.99 -4.41 -18.38
C GLN A 411 3.77 -5.31 -18.12
N ALA A 412 2.86 -4.80 -17.29
CA ALA A 412 1.47 -5.24 -17.30
C ALA A 412 0.66 -4.54 -18.40
N ILE A 413 0.67 -3.21 -18.38
CA ILE A 413 0.01 -2.32 -19.33
C ILE A 413 0.83 -1.03 -19.49
N ASN A 414 0.61 -0.29 -20.58
CA ASN A 414 1.15 1.06 -20.77
C ASN A 414 -0.02 2.03 -20.67
N TRP A 415 0.10 3.05 -19.83
CA TRP A 415 -0.86 4.16 -19.77
C TRP A 415 -0.17 5.46 -20.18
N ILE A 416 -0.91 6.40 -20.78
CA ILE A 416 -0.36 7.75 -21.06
C ILE A 416 0.03 8.46 -19.74
N SER A 417 -0.61 8.13 -18.62
CA SER A 417 -0.26 8.64 -17.29
C SER A 417 1.15 8.28 -16.84
N ASP A 418 1.72 7.17 -17.33
CA ASP A 418 3.03 6.68 -16.91
C ASP A 418 4.13 7.72 -17.13
N ASN A 419 4.07 8.48 -18.24
CA ASN A 419 5.05 9.52 -18.51
C ASN A 419 5.05 10.59 -17.43
N GLY A 420 3.87 11.10 -17.10
CA GLY A 420 3.70 12.15 -16.11
C GLY A 420 4.04 11.72 -14.69
N ALA A 421 3.62 10.51 -14.31
CA ALA A 421 3.91 9.94 -13.00
C ALA A 421 5.42 9.71 -12.79
N LEU A 422 6.10 9.15 -13.79
CA LEU A 422 7.55 8.93 -13.73
C LEU A 422 8.34 10.26 -13.75
N LEU A 423 7.93 11.21 -14.57
CA LEU A 423 8.51 12.56 -14.58
C LEU A 423 8.35 13.24 -13.22
N TRP A 424 7.17 13.14 -12.60
CA TRP A 424 6.92 13.64 -11.26
C TRP A 424 7.86 13.00 -10.23
N ALA A 425 7.95 11.68 -10.18
CA ALA A 425 8.82 11.00 -9.22
C ALA A 425 10.30 11.36 -9.40
N MET A 426 10.81 11.42 -10.64
CA MET A 426 12.21 11.81 -10.90
C MET A 426 12.49 13.27 -10.50
N ALA A 427 11.58 14.20 -10.81
CA ALA A 427 11.75 15.60 -10.45
C ALA A 427 11.61 15.82 -8.93
N GLN A 428 10.66 15.13 -8.29
CA GLN A 428 10.46 15.17 -6.84
C GLN A 428 11.69 14.64 -6.09
N HIS A 429 12.28 13.54 -6.57
CA HIS A 429 13.52 13.00 -6.02
C HIS A 429 14.64 14.04 -6.04
N GLY A 430 14.84 14.73 -7.17
CA GLY A 430 15.82 15.82 -7.27
C GLY A 430 15.53 16.98 -6.32
N LEU A 431 14.26 17.36 -6.13
CA LEU A 431 13.85 18.43 -5.22
C LEU A 431 14.08 18.08 -3.73
N LEU A 432 13.81 16.84 -3.33
CA LEU A 432 13.93 16.39 -1.94
C LEU A 432 15.37 16.06 -1.53
N THR A 433 16.17 15.52 -2.46
CA THR A 433 17.55 15.12 -2.18
C THR A 433 18.52 16.29 -2.31
N GLY A 434 18.29 17.18 -3.30
CA GLY A 434 19.30 18.13 -3.73
C GLY A 434 20.60 17.47 -4.24
N ASP A 435 20.55 16.17 -4.55
CA ASP A 435 21.71 15.39 -4.99
C ASP A 435 22.11 15.84 -6.41
N LYS A 436 23.28 16.46 -6.49
CA LYS A 436 23.80 17.01 -7.75
C LYS A 436 24.10 15.92 -8.77
N ASP A 437 24.61 14.77 -8.33
CA ASP A 437 25.00 13.68 -9.21
C ASP A 437 23.76 13.03 -9.82
N PHE A 438 22.73 12.77 -8.99
CA PHE A 438 21.43 12.33 -9.48
C PHE A 438 20.84 13.34 -10.47
N ILE A 439 20.78 14.63 -10.08
CA ILE A 439 20.17 15.69 -10.88
C ILE A 439 20.87 15.79 -12.25
N GLU A 440 22.20 15.85 -12.28
CA GLU A 440 22.97 15.90 -13.53
C GLU A 440 22.70 14.66 -14.40
N ASN A 441 22.69 13.47 -13.80
CA ASN A 441 22.47 12.20 -14.49
C ASN A 441 21.05 12.06 -15.06
N TYR A 442 20.02 12.59 -14.38
CA TYR A 442 18.61 12.48 -14.78
C TYR A 442 18.08 13.69 -15.56
N MET A 443 18.79 14.83 -15.56
CA MET A 443 18.34 16.04 -16.25
C MET A 443 18.00 15.81 -17.73
N PRO A 444 18.81 15.09 -18.53
CA PRO A 444 18.46 14.84 -19.93
C PRO A 444 17.16 14.07 -20.10
N THR A 445 16.87 13.13 -19.20
CA THR A 445 15.63 12.34 -19.19
C THR A 445 14.42 13.20 -18.84
N ILE A 446 14.55 14.06 -17.82
CA ILE A 446 13.52 15.01 -17.39
C ILE A 446 13.18 15.98 -18.52
N LEU A 447 14.20 16.63 -19.12
CA LEU A 447 14.00 17.60 -20.20
C LEU A 447 13.33 16.98 -21.43
N LYS A 448 13.74 15.77 -21.83
CA LYS A 448 13.11 15.06 -22.96
C LYS A 448 11.64 14.69 -22.69
N SER A 449 11.29 14.35 -21.45
CA SER A 449 9.90 14.07 -21.08
C SER A 449 9.05 15.35 -21.07
N CYS A 450 9.56 16.47 -20.53
CA CYS A 450 8.91 17.78 -20.66
C CYS A 450 8.68 18.17 -22.12
N GLN A 451 9.69 17.95 -22.96
CA GLN A 451 9.60 18.19 -24.40
C GLN A 451 8.52 17.33 -25.06
N TRP A 452 8.44 16.03 -24.71
CA TRP A 452 7.39 15.16 -25.22
C TRP A 452 5.98 15.66 -24.88
N ILE A 453 5.75 16.13 -23.65
CA ILE A 453 4.45 16.68 -23.24
C ILE A 453 4.07 17.88 -24.12
N ARG A 454 5.02 18.81 -24.32
CA ARG A 454 4.82 19.98 -25.19
C ARG A 454 4.49 19.59 -26.62
N GLU A 455 5.26 18.69 -27.21
CA GLU A 455 5.05 18.22 -28.58
C GLU A 455 3.74 17.47 -28.74
N ALA A 456 3.38 16.62 -27.76
CA ALA A 456 2.13 15.89 -27.75
C ALA A 456 0.92 16.84 -27.74
N ARG A 457 0.93 17.89 -26.90
CA ARG A 457 -0.11 18.93 -26.87
C ARG A 457 -0.18 19.77 -28.14
N ALA A 458 0.94 19.90 -28.86
CA ALA A 458 1.01 20.63 -30.12
C ALA A 458 0.43 19.84 -31.32
N LEU A 459 0.16 18.54 -31.18
CA LEU A 459 -0.47 17.74 -32.23
C LEU A 459 -1.86 18.30 -32.58
N ARG A 460 -2.20 18.22 -33.88
CA ARG A 460 -3.45 18.73 -34.47
C ARG A 460 -4.07 17.67 -35.37
N GLY A 461 -5.36 17.78 -35.63
CA GLY A 461 -6.07 16.87 -36.54
C GLY A 461 -6.18 15.41 -36.06
N HIS A 462 -6.00 15.16 -34.76
CA HIS A 462 -6.11 13.82 -34.16
C HIS A 462 -7.56 13.43 -33.80
N GLY A 463 -8.55 14.24 -34.17
CA GLY A 463 -9.98 13.98 -33.95
C GLY A 463 -10.50 14.26 -32.53
N GLY A 464 -9.62 14.59 -31.58
CA GLY A 464 -9.97 14.99 -30.22
C GLY A 464 -9.95 16.52 -30.03
N ILE A 465 -9.98 16.95 -28.77
CA ILE A 465 -9.86 18.36 -28.38
C ILE A 465 -8.39 18.79 -28.43
N GLU A 466 -8.09 19.80 -29.24
CA GLU A 466 -6.73 20.31 -29.40
C GLU A 466 -6.29 21.23 -28.24
N GLY A 467 -4.98 21.26 -28.00
CA GLY A 467 -4.35 22.04 -26.94
C GLY A 467 -4.35 21.35 -25.57
N ILE A 468 -4.81 20.11 -25.49
CA ILE A 468 -4.57 19.17 -24.38
C ILE A 468 -3.96 17.89 -24.98
N LEU A 469 -3.69 16.86 -24.17
CA LEU A 469 -3.10 15.64 -24.71
C LEU A 469 -4.08 14.94 -25.68
N PRO A 470 -3.62 14.43 -26.83
CA PRO A 470 -4.45 13.63 -27.74
C PRO A 470 -5.07 12.38 -27.07
N PRO A 471 -6.15 11.82 -27.65
CA PRO A 471 -6.74 10.58 -27.18
C PRO A 471 -5.71 9.46 -27.01
N GLY A 472 -5.79 8.74 -25.89
CA GLY A 472 -4.89 7.63 -25.58
C GLY A 472 -5.45 6.73 -24.48
N ILE A 473 -4.74 5.65 -24.17
CA ILE A 473 -5.15 4.68 -23.14
C ILE A 473 -4.83 5.25 -21.76
N ALA A 474 -5.86 5.39 -20.92
CA ALA A 474 -5.76 5.94 -19.57
C ALA A 474 -5.75 4.89 -18.45
N THR A 475 -6.52 3.82 -18.63
CA THR A 475 -6.75 2.79 -17.60
C THR A 475 -6.83 1.40 -18.24
N ASP A 476 -7.09 0.39 -17.41
CA ASP A 476 -7.29 -1.00 -17.83
C ASP A 476 -8.53 -1.22 -18.71
N GLU A 477 -9.41 -0.23 -18.86
CA GLU A 477 -10.49 -0.25 -19.87
C GLU A 477 -9.95 -0.27 -21.31
N LYS A 478 -8.69 0.13 -21.54
CA LYS A 478 -8.03 0.15 -22.86
C LYS A 478 -8.76 1.00 -23.91
N LYS A 479 -9.63 1.90 -23.47
CA LYS A 479 -10.32 2.88 -24.32
C LYS A 479 -9.36 4.01 -24.68
N GLU A 480 -9.42 4.45 -25.93
CA GLU A 480 -8.66 5.59 -26.43
C GLU A 480 -9.50 6.87 -26.28
N VAL A 481 -9.22 7.62 -25.23
CA VAL A 481 -10.00 8.80 -24.80
C VAL A 481 -9.08 9.94 -24.36
N GLN A 482 -9.60 11.16 -24.29
CA GLN A 482 -8.92 12.23 -23.54
C GLN A 482 -9.44 12.18 -22.11
N SER A 483 -8.62 11.69 -21.19
CA SER A 483 -8.99 11.46 -19.78
C SER A 483 -8.34 12.51 -18.89
N VAL A 484 -9.08 12.97 -17.88
CA VAL A 484 -8.55 13.85 -16.82
C VAL A 484 -7.35 13.23 -16.10
N TRP A 485 -7.28 11.90 -16.05
CA TRP A 485 -6.14 11.15 -15.50
C TRP A 485 -4.86 11.35 -16.31
N ASN A 486 -4.95 11.24 -17.64
CA ASN A 486 -3.81 11.38 -18.53
C ASN A 486 -3.27 12.81 -18.50
N ASP A 487 -4.17 13.80 -18.59
CA ASP A 487 -3.79 15.20 -18.52
C ASP A 487 -3.24 15.57 -17.14
N GLY A 488 -3.89 15.11 -16.06
CA GLY A 488 -3.48 15.41 -14.70
C GLY A 488 -2.08 14.88 -14.35
N TRP A 489 -1.74 13.64 -14.71
CA TRP A 489 -0.41 13.11 -14.42
C TRP A 489 0.69 13.83 -15.20
N ASN A 490 0.46 14.09 -16.48
CA ASN A 490 1.46 14.79 -17.30
C ASN A 490 1.62 16.24 -16.88
N TYR A 491 0.54 16.91 -16.51
CA TYR A 491 0.61 18.24 -15.90
C TYR A 491 1.37 18.22 -14.56
N LYS A 492 1.08 17.26 -13.67
CA LYS A 492 1.80 17.10 -12.39
C LYS A 492 3.30 16.92 -12.57
N GLY A 493 3.69 16.05 -13.50
CA GLY A 493 5.09 15.82 -13.87
C GLY A 493 5.75 17.08 -14.39
N LEU A 494 5.12 17.76 -15.36
CA LEU A 494 5.63 19.00 -15.95
C LEU A 494 5.83 20.11 -14.90
N CYS A 495 4.85 20.35 -14.03
CA CYS A 495 4.94 21.36 -12.99
C CYS A 495 6.05 21.06 -11.97
N THR A 496 6.21 19.80 -11.59
CA THR A 496 7.26 19.39 -10.65
C THR A 496 8.65 19.55 -11.28
N ALA A 497 8.79 19.18 -12.56
CA ALA A 497 10.02 19.43 -13.32
C ALA A 497 10.32 20.93 -13.44
N VAL A 498 9.32 21.78 -13.72
CA VAL A 498 9.49 23.24 -13.73
C VAL A 498 10.00 23.77 -12.39
N ARG A 499 9.48 23.27 -11.26
CA ARG A 499 9.96 23.64 -9.92
C ARG A 499 11.44 23.29 -9.73
N LEU A 500 11.85 22.08 -10.12
CA LEU A 500 13.25 21.66 -10.10
C LEU A 500 14.12 22.55 -11.01
N LEU A 501 13.70 22.78 -12.26
CA LEU A 501 14.43 23.60 -13.22
C LEU A 501 14.62 25.05 -12.73
N LYS A 502 13.59 25.63 -12.10
CA LYS A 502 13.68 26.95 -11.46
C LYS A 502 14.66 26.96 -10.31
N ARG A 503 14.63 25.94 -9.43
CA ARG A 503 15.59 25.80 -8.31
C ARG A 503 17.04 25.76 -8.79
N LEU A 504 17.27 25.15 -9.96
CA LEU A 504 18.58 25.04 -10.58
C LEU A 504 18.97 26.25 -11.45
N GLY A 505 18.06 27.21 -11.67
CA GLY A 505 18.28 28.32 -12.60
C GLY A 505 18.44 27.88 -14.07
N HIS A 506 17.84 26.75 -14.46
CA HIS A 506 18.01 26.17 -15.79
C HIS A 506 17.35 27.06 -16.88
N PRO A 507 18.00 27.31 -18.04
CA PRO A 507 17.50 28.25 -19.05
C PRO A 507 16.12 27.88 -19.63
N GLN A 508 15.80 26.59 -19.72
CA GLN A 508 14.49 26.13 -20.20
C GLN A 508 13.37 26.18 -19.14
N ALA A 509 13.66 26.60 -17.91
CA ALA A 509 12.66 26.67 -16.84
C ALA A 509 11.47 27.56 -17.23
N GLN A 510 11.75 28.73 -17.83
CA GLN A 510 10.70 29.67 -18.23
C GLN A 510 9.86 29.14 -19.39
N GLU A 511 10.48 28.46 -20.36
CA GLU A 511 9.81 27.85 -21.50
C GLU A 511 8.78 26.82 -21.05
N PHE A 512 9.17 25.87 -20.20
CA PHE A 512 8.26 24.86 -19.67
C PHE A 512 7.27 25.41 -18.64
N ALA A 513 7.60 26.49 -17.93
CA ALA A 513 6.65 27.19 -17.08
C ALA A 513 5.51 27.81 -17.88
N THR A 514 5.82 28.44 -19.02
CA THR A 514 4.81 28.97 -19.95
C THR A 514 3.94 27.84 -20.52
N GLU A 515 4.55 26.71 -20.90
CA GLU A 515 3.83 25.52 -21.37
C GLU A 515 2.85 24.99 -20.31
N ALA A 516 3.27 24.90 -19.05
CA ALA A 516 2.40 24.48 -17.95
C ALA A 516 1.25 25.47 -17.72
N GLN A 517 1.50 26.78 -17.76
CA GLN A 517 0.45 27.80 -17.62
C GLN A 517 -0.58 27.70 -18.76
N ASP A 518 -0.12 27.54 -19.99
CA ASP A 518 -0.97 27.32 -21.16
C ASP A 518 -1.81 26.04 -21.02
N TYR A 519 -1.19 24.96 -20.54
CA TYR A 519 -1.87 23.70 -20.30
C TYR A 519 -2.99 23.82 -19.28
N ARG A 520 -2.72 24.39 -18.10
CA ARG A 520 -3.75 24.58 -17.06
C ARG A 520 -4.89 25.45 -17.57
N ARG A 521 -4.58 26.55 -18.27
CA ARG A 521 -5.59 27.45 -18.84
C ARG A 521 -6.49 26.71 -19.83
N ARG A 522 -5.89 26.03 -20.81
CA ARG A 522 -6.63 25.32 -21.85
C ARG A 522 -7.47 24.17 -21.29
N PHE A 523 -6.92 23.39 -20.36
CA PHE A 523 -7.67 22.34 -19.67
C PHE A 523 -8.88 22.93 -18.91
N GLY A 524 -8.67 24.03 -18.18
CA GLY A 524 -9.70 24.72 -17.42
C GLY A 524 -10.86 25.24 -18.28
N GLU A 525 -10.56 25.79 -19.47
CA GLU A 525 -11.56 26.18 -20.48
C GLU A 525 -12.38 24.97 -20.96
N VAL A 526 -11.69 23.88 -21.30
CA VAL A 526 -12.32 22.67 -21.84
C VAL A 526 -13.24 22.02 -20.82
N ILE A 527 -12.77 21.80 -19.58
CA ILE A 527 -13.57 21.13 -18.56
C ILE A 527 -14.80 21.96 -18.17
N ARG A 528 -14.66 23.30 -18.04
CA ARG A 528 -15.80 24.18 -17.70
C ARG A 528 -16.86 24.20 -18.78
N ARG A 529 -16.46 24.19 -20.06
CA ARG A 529 -17.40 24.05 -21.18
C ARG A 529 -18.14 22.72 -21.12
N LEU A 530 -17.42 21.61 -20.96
CA LEU A 530 -18.01 20.27 -21.00
C LEU A 530 -18.92 19.97 -19.82
N VAL A 531 -18.61 20.50 -18.63
CA VAL A 531 -19.46 20.35 -17.43
C VAL A 531 -20.89 20.84 -17.68
N GLN A 532 -21.09 21.89 -18.50
CA GLN A 532 -22.43 22.40 -18.82
C GLN A 532 -23.31 21.37 -19.56
N GLU A 533 -22.70 20.38 -20.22
CA GLU A 533 -23.38 19.31 -20.95
C GLU A 533 -23.57 18.04 -20.12
N THR A 534 -23.00 17.99 -18.91
CA THR A 534 -23.08 16.80 -18.06
C THR A 534 -24.43 16.71 -17.34
N PRO A 535 -24.87 15.49 -16.96
CA PRO A 535 -26.05 15.32 -16.13
C PRO A 535 -25.89 16.04 -14.79
N THR A 536 -27.02 16.45 -14.21
CA THR A 536 -27.09 17.04 -12.88
C THR A 536 -27.57 16.01 -11.84
N TRP A 537 -27.27 16.29 -10.58
CA TRP A 537 -27.79 15.58 -9.41
C TRP A 537 -28.19 16.60 -8.35
N LYS A 538 -29.08 16.21 -7.42
CA LYS A 538 -29.51 17.07 -6.31
C LYS A 538 -28.76 16.72 -5.04
N ASP A 539 -28.18 17.72 -4.41
CA ASP A 539 -27.52 17.57 -3.11
C ASP A 539 -28.53 17.48 -1.95
N ALA A 540 -28.03 17.28 -0.73
CA ALA A 540 -28.88 17.17 0.46
C ALA A 540 -29.71 18.44 0.74
N SER A 541 -29.29 19.60 0.23
CA SER A 541 -30.03 20.86 0.32
C SER A 541 -31.07 21.05 -0.80
N GLY A 542 -31.10 20.15 -1.79
CA GLY A 542 -31.96 20.22 -2.97
C GLY A 542 -31.38 21.05 -4.12
N ARG A 543 -30.15 21.56 -3.99
CA ARG A 543 -29.46 22.31 -5.05
C ARG A 543 -29.04 21.35 -6.17
N GLU A 544 -29.30 21.74 -7.41
CA GLU A 544 -28.83 21.02 -8.59
C GLU A 544 -27.34 21.31 -8.84
N ARG A 545 -26.57 20.26 -9.05
CA ARG A 545 -25.12 20.30 -9.29
C ARG A 545 -24.77 19.48 -10.52
N HIS A 546 -23.87 19.99 -11.34
CA HIS A 546 -23.34 19.24 -12.48
C HIS A 546 -22.32 18.20 -12.04
N LEU A 547 -22.27 17.08 -12.75
CA LEU A 547 -21.18 16.12 -12.65
C LEU A 547 -19.91 16.68 -13.29
N VAL A 548 -18.75 16.39 -12.71
CA VAL A 548 -17.49 16.71 -13.38
C VAL A 548 -17.10 15.53 -14.27
N PRO A 549 -16.80 15.72 -15.57
CA PRO A 549 -16.53 14.59 -16.45
C PRO A 549 -15.15 13.96 -16.18
N ARG A 550 -15.06 12.62 -16.26
CA ARG A 550 -13.75 11.90 -16.27
C ARG A 550 -13.08 11.87 -17.64
N HIS A 551 -13.87 11.95 -18.71
CA HIS A 551 -13.39 11.98 -20.08
C HIS A 551 -13.80 13.32 -20.72
N LEU A 552 -12.82 13.99 -21.33
CA LEU A 552 -13.02 15.25 -22.05
C LEU A 552 -13.45 15.00 -23.51
N TRP A 553 -13.09 13.84 -24.06
CA TRP A 553 -13.47 13.42 -25.41
C TRP A 553 -13.48 11.90 -25.55
N GLY A 554 -14.30 11.40 -26.48
CA GLY A 554 -14.39 9.99 -26.85
C GLY A 554 -15.63 9.37 -26.21
N ASP A 555 -15.43 8.71 -25.08
CA ASP A 555 -16.52 8.05 -24.36
C ASP A 555 -17.39 9.09 -23.62
N LYS A 556 -18.68 9.12 -24.00
CA LYS A 556 -19.72 9.95 -23.38
C LYS A 556 -20.62 9.18 -22.42
N ASP A 557 -20.33 7.90 -22.17
CA ASP A 557 -20.80 7.28 -20.95
C ASP A 557 -20.07 8.01 -19.82
N TRP A 558 -20.74 8.99 -19.23
CA TRP A 558 -20.23 9.79 -18.11
C TRP A 558 -19.73 8.88 -16.97
N GLY A 559 -20.08 7.59 -17.01
CA GLY A 559 -19.30 6.52 -16.39
C GLY A 559 -19.34 6.57 -14.88
N THR A 560 -20.33 7.27 -14.33
CA THR A 560 -20.46 7.56 -12.91
C THR A 560 -20.73 6.32 -12.07
N SER A 561 -21.09 5.20 -12.68
CA SER A 561 -21.25 3.91 -12.01
C SER A 561 -19.98 3.06 -12.02
N HIS A 562 -18.96 3.40 -12.83
CA HIS A 562 -17.73 2.63 -12.94
C HIS A 562 -16.68 3.10 -11.94
N ALA A 563 -15.95 2.17 -11.30
CA ALA A 563 -14.92 2.43 -10.28
C ALA A 563 -13.93 3.56 -10.66
N PHE A 564 -13.42 3.53 -11.89
CA PHE A 564 -12.51 4.56 -12.42
C PHE A 564 -13.05 5.99 -12.47
N TYR A 565 -14.34 6.26 -12.23
CA TYR A 565 -14.81 7.63 -11.97
C TYR A 565 -14.26 8.19 -10.66
N LEU A 566 -13.99 7.33 -9.68
CA LEU A 566 -13.33 7.69 -8.43
C LEU A 566 -11.81 7.55 -8.56
N ASP A 567 -11.34 6.40 -9.05
CA ASP A 567 -9.91 6.06 -9.01
C ASP A 567 -9.06 6.88 -9.99
N ALA A 568 -9.59 7.12 -11.21
CA ALA A 568 -8.91 7.83 -12.30
C ALA A 568 -9.74 9.02 -12.81
N GLY A 569 -10.58 9.58 -11.95
CA GLY A 569 -11.53 10.63 -12.31
C GLY A 569 -11.23 11.99 -11.69
N PRO A 570 -12.21 12.90 -11.65
CA PRO A 570 -11.99 14.32 -11.40
C PRO A 570 -11.44 14.70 -10.02
N LEU A 571 -11.60 13.87 -8.97
CA LEU A 571 -10.98 14.17 -7.66
C LEU A 571 -9.44 14.26 -7.74
N PHE A 572 -8.82 13.53 -8.67
CA PHE A 572 -7.38 13.56 -8.91
C PHE A 572 -6.85 14.96 -9.33
N LEU A 573 -7.70 15.81 -9.91
CA LEU A 573 -7.29 17.10 -10.47
C LEU A 573 -6.69 18.08 -9.45
N VAL A 574 -7.08 17.95 -8.18
CA VAL A 574 -6.50 18.75 -7.08
C VAL A 574 -5.07 18.33 -6.80
N PHE A 575 -4.79 17.02 -6.71
CA PHE A 575 -3.41 16.55 -6.55
C PHE A 575 -2.52 16.93 -7.73
N ALA A 576 -3.09 16.83 -8.95
CA ALA A 576 -2.40 17.21 -10.17
C ALA A 576 -2.07 18.72 -10.22
N GLY A 577 -2.86 19.56 -9.57
CA GLY A 577 -2.75 21.02 -9.61
C GLY A 577 -3.44 21.68 -10.81
N LEU A 578 -4.26 20.92 -11.54
CA LEU A 578 -5.07 21.46 -12.66
C LEU A 578 -6.29 22.25 -12.15
N MET A 579 -6.79 21.89 -10.98
CA MET A 579 -7.93 22.53 -10.30
C MET A 579 -7.57 22.73 -8.83
N ASP A 580 -8.09 23.80 -8.22
CA ASP A 580 -7.95 24.03 -6.78
C ASP A 580 -9.15 23.40 -6.04
N ALA A 581 -8.96 23.01 -4.78
CA ALA A 581 -9.93 22.26 -3.99
C ALA A 581 -11.16 23.10 -3.57
N ASP A 582 -11.00 24.42 -3.56
CA ASP A 582 -12.05 25.42 -3.33
C ASP A 582 -12.79 25.83 -4.62
N ASP A 583 -12.38 25.30 -5.78
CA ASP A 583 -13.14 25.48 -7.02
C ASP A 583 -14.50 24.76 -6.92
N GLU A 584 -15.56 25.42 -7.40
CA GLU A 584 -16.93 24.91 -7.34
C GLU A 584 -17.07 23.53 -8.01
N LEU A 585 -16.31 23.24 -9.08
CA LEU A 585 -16.34 21.92 -9.71
C LEU A 585 -15.77 20.84 -8.78
N MET A 586 -14.72 21.15 -8.04
CA MET A 586 -14.10 20.21 -7.11
C MET A 586 -14.97 19.99 -5.87
N GLU A 587 -15.64 21.05 -5.39
CA GLU A 587 -16.68 20.92 -4.38
C GLU A 587 -17.82 20.00 -4.85
N ASN A 588 -18.37 20.25 -6.04
CA ASN A 588 -19.44 19.41 -6.62
C ASN A 588 -19.03 17.95 -6.75
N CYS A 589 -17.80 17.70 -7.18
CA CYS A 589 -17.24 16.37 -7.32
C CYS A 589 -17.10 15.66 -5.97
N ARG A 590 -16.56 16.33 -4.96
CA ARG A 590 -16.42 15.80 -3.59
C ARG A 590 -17.78 15.48 -2.96
N LEU A 591 -18.74 16.38 -3.09
CA LEU A 591 -20.10 16.16 -2.60
C LEU A 591 -20.77 14.99 -3.32
N PHE A 592 -20.60 14.84 -4.64
CA PHE A 592 -21.17 13.71 -5.37
C PHE A 592 -20.72 12.35 -4.78
N PHE A 593 -19.44 12.21 -4.44
CA PHE A 593 -18.95 10.96 -3.85
C PHE A 593 -19.32 10.77 -2.37
N ARG A 594 -19.53 11.86 -1.62
CA ARG A 594 -19.90 11.82 -0.20
C ARG A 594 -21.39 11.58 0.04
N GLU A 595 -22.25 12.21 -0.76
CA GLU A 595 -23.70 12.26 -0.52
C GLU A 595 -24.54 11.97 -1.78
N GLY A 596 -23.93 11.91 -2.96
CA GLY A 596 -24.64 11.65 -4.21
C GLY A 596 -25.24 10.25 -4.31
N PRO A 597 -26.00 9.95 -5.38
CA PRO A 597 -26.81 8.74 -5.50
C PRO A 597 -26.05 7.42 -5.29
N ASN A 598 -24.78 7.36 -5.69
CA ASN A 598 -23.95 6.17 -5.51
C ASN A 598 -23.70 5.84 -4.04
N ARG A 599 -23.70 6.85 -3.16
CA ARG A 599 -23.48 6.65 -1.73
C ARG A 599 -24.54 5.73 -1.10
N TRP A 600 -25.77 5.80 -1.59
CA TRP A 600 -26.88 4.98 -1.11
C TRP A 600 -26.80 3.52 -1.58
N ALA A 601 -26.02 3.24 -2.62
CA ALA A 601 -25.77 1.90 -3.12
C ALA A 601 -24.54 1.22 -2.46
N TYR A 602 -23.82 1.92 -1.56
CA TYR A 602 -22.65 1.37 -0.91
C TYR A 602 -23.01 0.21 0.03
N THR A 603 -22.30 -0.90 -0.12
CA THR A 603 -22.32 -2.08 0.76
C THR A 603 -20.90 -2.42 1.19
N ASP A 604 -20.70 -3.03 2.35
CA ASP A 604 -19.41 -3.60 2.78
C ASP A 604 -19.37 -5.13 2.54
N ASP A 605 -19.76 -5.55 1.33
CA ASP A 605 -19.85 -6.96 0.92
C ASP A 605 -18.56 -7.49 0.24
N GLY A 606 -17.54 -6.65 0.11
CA GLY A 606 -16.30 -6.98 -0.58
C GLY A 606 -16.40 -7.19 -2.09
N TYR A 607 -17.47 -6.69 -2.74
CA TYR A 607 -17.54 -6.63 -4.21
C TYR A 607 -16.55 -5.58 -4.75
N PRO A 608 -15.70 -5.89 -5.75
CA PRO A 608 -14.64 -4.97 -6.19
C PRO A 608 -15.14 -3.84 -7.10
N TRP A 609 -16.24 -4.02 -7.81
CA TRP A 609 -16.75 -3.06 -8.79
C TRP A 609 -17.99 -2.30 -8.27
N LYS A 610 -17.90 -1.80 -7.04
CA LYS A 610 -18.98 -1.02 -6.42
C LYS A 610 -19.22 0.29 -7.17
N SER A 611 -20.44 0.81 -7.03
CA SER A 611 -20.72 2.19 -7.44
C SER A 611 -19.75 3.14 -6.72
N PRO A 612 -19.02 3.98 -7.45
CA PRO A 612 -17.95 4.78 -6.89
C PRO A 612 -18.52 5.80 -5.90
N SER A 613 -18.06 5.70 -4.65
CA SER A 613 -18.47 6.54 -3.53
C SER A 613 -17.37 6.57 -2.47
N LEU A 614 -17.49 7.48 -1.50
CA LEU A 614 -16.60 7.55 -0.35
C LEU A 614 -17.30 6.98 0.88
N TYR A 615 -16.61 6.09 1.58
CA TYR A 615 -17.01 5.63 2.92
C TYR A 615 -15.89 5.94 3.89
N HIS A 616 -16.16 6.81 4.87
CA HIS A 616 -15.13 7.44 5.71
C HIS A 616 -13.96 7.97 4.88
N GLU A 617 -14.26 8.77 3.85
CA GLU A 617 -13.26 9.37 2.93
C GLU A 617 -12.34 8.39 2.17
N MET A 618 -12.50 7.07 2.35
CA MET A 618 -11.80 6.04 1.59
C MET A 618 -12.62 5.63 0.37
N SER A 619 -11.94 5.40 -0.75
CA SER A 619 -12.55 4.91 -1.99
C SER A 619 -13.29 3.59 -1.75
N SER A 620 -14.51 3.49 -2.29
CA SER A 620 -15.29 2.26 -2.29
C SER A 620 -14.69 1.14 -3.16
N CYS A 621 -13.75 1.48 -4.04
CA CYS A 621 -13.15 0.58 -5.01
C CYS A 621 -11.70 0.27 -4.62
N GLU A 622 -10.78 1.18 -4.92
CA GLU A 622 -9.35 1.04 -4.62
C GLU A 622 -8.88 2.10 -3.62
N PRO A 623 -8.57 1.73 -2.36
CA PRO A 623 -8.24 2.69 -1.31
C PRO A 623 -7.04 3.60 -1.61
N CYS A 624 -6.08 3.14 -2.41
CA CYS A 624 -4.90 3.94 -2.80
C CYS A 624 -5.27 5.17 -3.66
N TYR A 625 -6.44 5.16 -4.30
CA TYR A 625 -6.93 6.25 -5.15
C TYR A 625 -8.01 7.11 -4.47
N SER A 626 -7.96 7.22 -3.14
CA SER A 626 -8.87 8.07 -2.35
C SER A 626 -8.55 9.57 -2.46
N TRP A 627 -8.41 10.11 -3.68
CA TRP A 627 -7.89 11.46 -3.98
C TRP A 627 -8.52 12.62 -3.19
N VAL A 628 -9.69 12.43 -2.60
CA VAL A 628 -10.37 13.40 -1.71
C VAL A 628 -9.49 13.87 -0.56
N PHE A 629 -8.54 13.05 -0.08
CA PHE A 629 -7.64 13.47 1.00
C PHE A 629 -6.76 14.67 0.61
N PHE A 630 -6.46 14.89 -0.67
CA PHE A 630 -5.75 16.08 -1.13
C PHE A 630 -6.66 17.32 -1.18
N HIS A 631 -7.98 17.13 -1.33
CA HIS A 631 -8.94 18.24 -1.24
C HIS A 631 -9.02 18.74 0.19
N THR A 632 -9.25 17.83 1.13
CA THR A 632 -9.40 18.16 2.55
C THR A 632 -8.09 18.69 3.14
N TRP A 633 -6.95 18.14 2.71
CA TRP A 633 -5.63 18.69 3.01
C TRP A 633 -5.46 20.13 2.51
N GLN A 634 -5.76 20.42 1.24
CA GLN A 634 -5.57 21.77 0.70
C GLN A 634 -6.50 22.77 1.41
N LEU A 635 -7.76 22.40 1.62
CA LEU A 635 -8.76 23.22 2.33
C LEU A 635 -8.45 23.41 3.83
N GLY A 636 -7.62 22.54 4.43
CA GLY A 636 -7.41 22.52 5.87
C GLY A 636 -8.62 21.99 6.64
N ASP A 637 -9.47 21.18 5.98
CA ASP A 637 -10.61 20.50 6.58
C ASP A 637 -10.13 19.34 7.45
N ARG A 638 -9.78 19.68 8.69
CA ARG A 638 -9.15 18.78 9.65
C ARG A 638 -9.96 17.51 9.90
N SER A 639 -11.28 17.62 10.04
CA SER A 639 -12.14 16.48 10.34
C SER A 639 -12.09 15.45 9.22
N HIS A 640 -12.35 15.88 7.99
CA HIS A 640 -12.35 14.96 6.84
C HIS A 640 -10.94 14.56 6.41
N PHE A 641 -9.91 15.39 6.65
CA PHE A 641 -8.53 14.97 6.43
C PHE A 641 -8.16 13.77 7.30
N LEU A 642 -8.48 13.83 8.60
CA LEU A 642 -8.20 12.74 9.53
C LEU A 642 -9.09 11.52 9.25
N GLU A 643 -10.36 11.75 8.94
CA GLU A 643 -11.27 10.70 8.49
C GLU A 643 -10.77 10.01 7.21
N GLY A 644 -10.02 10.70 6.33
CA GLY A 644 -9.39 10.07 5.16
C GLY A 644 -8.02 9.44 5.40
N MET A 645 -7.22 9.98 6.32
CA MET A 645 -5.88 9.47 6.60
C MET A 645 -5.91 8.14 7.36
N TYR A 646 -6.70 8.03 8.43
CA TYR A 646 -6.71 6.83 9.28
C TYR A 646 -7.21 5.55 8.58
N PRO A 647 -8.23 5.59 7.71
CA PRO A 647 -8.63 4.43 6.91
C PRO A 647 -7.52 3.85 6.04
N LEU A 648 -6.54 4.65 5.62
CA LEU A 648 -5.40 4.09 4.89
C LEU A 648 -4.48 3.22 5.78
N PHE A 649 -4.60 3.33 7.11
CA PHE A 649 -3.90 2.46 8.08
C PHE A 649 -4.79 1.33 8.65
N ALA A 650 -6.11 1.42 8.52
CA ALA A 650 -7.04 0.48 9.17
C ALA A 650 -7.94 -0.30 8.19
N GLY A 651 -8.24 0.29 7.03
CA GLY A 651 -9.16 -0.25 6.02
C GLY A 651 -8.48 -0.65 4.70
N ALA A 652 -7.43 0.07 4.31
CA ALA A 652 -6.65 -0.17 3.08
C ALA A 652 -5.53 -1.23 3.25
N CYS A 653 -5.25 -1.63 4.47
CA CYS A 653 -4.28 -2.66 4.80
C CYS A 653 -4.75 -3.50 5.99
N SER A 654 -4.09 -4.64 6.21
CA SER A 654 -4.34 -5.49 7.37
C SER A 654 -3.93 -4.78 8.65
N GLN A 655 -4.78 -4.82 9.68
CA GLN A 655 -4.49 -4.31 11.02
C GLN A 655 -3.50 -5.22 11.77
N GLN A 656 -3.33 -6.45 11.29
CA GLN A 656 -2.41 -7.44 11.85
C GLN A 656 -1.03 -7.37 11.19
N THR A 657 -0.99 -7.38 9.86
CA THR A 657 0.27 -7.53 9.10
C THR A 657 0.64 -6.29 8.30
N PHE A 658 -0.21 -5.25 8.28
CA PHE A 658 -0.02 -4.03 7.48
C PHE A 658 0.09 -4.31 5.97
N THR A 659 -0.29 -5.51 5.52
CA THR A 659 -0.31 -5.86 4.10
C THR A 659 -1.39 -5.05 3.39
N VAL A 660 -1.02 -4.34 2.34
CA VAL A 660 -1.91 -3.51 1.52
C VAL A 660 -2.77 -4.36 0.57
N CYS A 661 -3.99 -3.89 0.32
CA CYS A 661 -4.91 -4.45 -0.69
C CYS A 661 -5.19 -3.48 -1.85
N GLU A 662 -5.50 -4.01 -3.03
CA GLU A 662 -5.98 -3.24 -4.19
C GLU A 662 -7.43 -2.84 -3.96
N THR A 663 -8.33 -3.83 -3.94
CA THR A 663 -9.70 -3.68 -3.47
C THR A 663 -9.82 -4.26 -2.07
N ARG A 664 -10.72 -3.71 -1.27
CA ARG A 664 -10.87 -4.12 0.13
C ARG A 664 -11.17 -5.63 0.24
N GLY A 665 -10.17 -6.37 0.70
CA GLY A 665 -10.15 -7.84 0.89
C GLY A 665 -10.12 -8.66 -0.41
N GLY A 666 -9.82 -8.03 -1.55
CA GLY A 666 -9.47 -8.70 -2.79
C GLY A 666 -7.99 -9.10 -2.82
N ILE A 667 -7.25 -8.53 -3.78
CA ILE A 667 -5.82 -8.82 -3.95
C ILE A 667 -5.00 -8.14 -2.84
N THR A 668 -4.14 -8.91 -2.16
CA THR A 668 -3.23 -8.42 -1.10
C THR A 668 -1.76 -8.64 -1.46
N GLY A 669 -0.84 -8.33 -0.56
CA GLY A 669 0.60 -8.50 -0.78
C GLY A 669 1.14 -7.54 -1.83
N LEU A 670 0.56 -6.34 -1.90
CA LEU A 670 0.89 -5.32 -2.87
C LEU A 670 1.93 -4.34 -2.34
N THR A 671 2.60 -3.68 -3.27
CA THR A 671 3.46 -2.54 -2.95
C THR A 671 2.60 -1.47 -2.27
N PRO A 672 3.09 -0.84 -1.20
CA PRO A 672 2.33 0.17 -0.47
C PRO A 672 2.29 1.51 -1.23
N CYS A 673 1.63 1.54 -2.39
CA CYS A 673 1.28 2.77 -3.11
C CYS A 673 0.17 3.58 -2.41
N LEU A 674 0.09 3.47 -1.07
CA LEU A 674 -0.82 4.22 -0.22
C LEU A 674 -0.18 5.57 0.10
N GLY A 675 -0.98 6.63 0.08
CA GLY A 675 -0.55 7.96 0.53
C GLY A 675 -0.38 8.08 2.05
N ASN A 676 -0.50 7.01 2.83
CA ASN A 676 -0.66 7.06 4.28
C ASN A 676 0.56 7.66 5.03
N ALA A 677 1.78 7.21 4.71
CA ALA A 677 3.00 7.78 5.29
C ALA A 677 3.20 9.25 4.87
N TRP A 678 2.90 9.56 3.60
CA TRP A 678 2.95 10.92 3.06
C TRP A 678 1.95 11.86 3.75
N LEU A 679 0.72 11.42 3.97
CA LEU A 679 -0.31 12.18 4.67
C LEU A 679 0.04 12.38 6.15
N ALA A 680 0.57 11.35 6.82
CA ALA A 680 1.07 11.47 8.18
C ALA A 680 2.20 12.51 8.28
N ARG A 681 3.10 12.54 7.29
CA ARG A 681 4.10 13.60 7.14
C ARG A 681 3.42 14.96 6.93
N LEU A 682 2.56 15.14 5.93
CA LEU A 682 1.90 16.43 5.65
C LEU A 682 1.00 16.95 6.78
N ALA A 683 0.53 16.08 7.68
CA ALA A 683 -0.18 16.52 8.87
C ALA A 683 0.71 17.35 9.82
N VAL A 684 2.02 17.07 9.84
CA VAL A 684 2.99 17.59 10.80
C VAL A 684 4.06 18.47 10.14
N ILE A 685 4.53 18.12 8.95
CA ILE A 685 5.58 18.77 8.18
C ILE A 685 5.09 18.87 6.74
N ASP A 686 4.66 20.07 6.35
CA ASP A 686 4.06 20.34 5.05
C ASP A 686 4.85 21.42 4.31
N ASP A 687 5.56 20.99 3.28
CA ASP A 687 6.33 21.80 2.34
C ASP A 687 5.69 21.82 0.94
N GLN A 688 4.42 21.39 0.84
CA GLN A 688 3.71 21.23 -0.43
C GLN A 688 2.52 22.18 -0.56
N LEU A 689 2.01 22.73 0.55
CA LEU A 689 0.84 23.60 0.56
C LEU A 689 1.07 24.89 -0.23
N ARG A 690 2.25 25.49 -0.05
CA ARG A 690 2.66 26.74 -0.69
C ARG A 690 4.13 26.69 -1.04
N ASP A 691 4.47 27.19 -2.22
CA ASP A 691 5.86 27.33 -2.62
C ASP A 691 6.62 28.22 -1.62
N GLU A 692 7.86 27.84 -1.32
CA GLU A 692 8.78 28.55 -0.42
C GLU A 692 8.33 28.65 1.06
N GLU A 693 7.27 27.95 1.48
CA GLU A 693 6.83 27.91 2.88
C GLU A 693 6.99 26.51 3.49
N LEU A 694 7.34 26.45 4.78
CA LEU A 694 7.31 25.24 5.57
C LEU A 694 6.27 25.38 6.69
N HIS A 695 5.26 24.52 6.69
CA HIS A 695 4.22 24.50 7.71
C HIS A 695 4.43 23.35 8.68
N LEU A 696 4.35 23.65 9.98
CA LEU A 696 4.48 22.69 11.05
C LEU A 696 3.13 22.50 11.77
N LEU A 697 2.77 21.26 12.08
CA LEU A 697 1.62 20.85 12.91
C LEU A 697 0.23 21.26 12.39
N ARG A 698 0.09 21.59 11.09
CA ARG A 698 -1.16 22.12 10.52
C ARG A 698 -2.38 21.23 10.76
N LEU A 699 -2.22 19.92 10.54
CA LEU A 699 -3.30 18.94 10.67
C LEU A 699 -2.91 17.81 11.65
N VAL A 700 -1.99 18.08 12.57
CA VAL A 700 -1.49 17.07 13.51
C VAL A 700 -2.64 16.50 14.35
N PRO A 701 -2.88 15.18 14.40
CA PRO A 701 -3.94 14.62 15.24
C PRO A 701 -3.77 14.94 16.72
N LEU A 702 -4.85 15.26 17.42
CA LEU A 702 -4.85 15.47 18.86
C LEU A 702 -4.44 14.20 19.62
N ALA A 703 -4.72 13.02 19.06
CA ALA A 703 -4.27 11.73 19.59
C ALA A 703 -2.73 11.61 19.67
N TRP A 704 -1.98 12.42 18.91
CA TRP A 704 -0.51 12.44 18.92
C TRP A 704 0.06 13.43 19.94
N LEU A 705 -0.77 14.32 20.48
CA LEU A 705 -0.39 15.31 21.48
C LEU A 705 -0.57 14.74 22.88
N ARG A 706 0.35 13.87 23.29
CA ARG A 706 0.29 13.20 24.60
C ARG A 706 1.36 13.72 25.56
N SER A 707 1.11 13.53 26.84
CA SER A 707 2.06 13.90 27.91
C SER A 707 3.00 12.76 28.31
N ASP A 708 2.54 11.52 28.14
CA ASP A 708 3.24 10.29 28.50
C ASP A 708 4.08 9.70 27.36
N ARG A 709 3.86 10.15 26.12
CA ARG A 709 4.61 9.72 24.94
C ARG A 709 4.76 10.88 23.96
N GLU A 710 6.01 11.17 23.60
CA GLU A 710 6.35 12.17 22.59
C GLU A 710 6.10 11.63 21.19
N ALA A 711 5.60 12.47 20.29
CA ALA A 711 5.60 12.21 18.86
C ALA A 711 6.89 12.76 18.24
N ARG A 712 7.54 11.98 17.38
CA ARG A 712 8.83 12.30 16.76
C ARG A 712 8.82 11.98 15.28
N PHE A 713 9.21 12.98 14.49
CA PHE A 713 9.44 12.95 13.06
C PHE A 713 10.93 13.23 12.86
N HIS A 714 11.73 12.18 12.73
CA HIS A 714 13.18 12.29 12.70
C HIS A 714 13.68 12.35 11.25
N ASN A 715 14.59 13.29 10.97
CA ASN A 715 15.29 13.40 9.68
C ASN A 715 14.35 13.44 8.46
N MET A 716 13.15 13.98 8.60
CA MET A 716 12.14 13.99 7.55
C MET A 716 12.58 14.87 6.38
N PRO A 717 12.71 14.32 5.15
CA PRO A 717 12.98 15.08 3.94
C PRO A 717 11.94 16.17 3.69
N THR A 718 12.41 17.31 3.22
CA THR A 718 11.61 18.41 2.66
C THR A 718 12.33 19.00 1.46
N GLU A 719 11.66 19.77 0.61
CA GLU A 719 12.28 20.50 -0.52
C GLU A 719 13.26 21.62 -0.10
N PHE A 720 13.40 21.82 1.21
CA PHE A 720 14.33 22.75 1.83
C PHE A 720 15.53 22.03 2.45
N GLY A 721 15.44 20.73 2.69
CA GLY A 721 16.38 19.89 3.41
C GLY A 721 15.71 19.16 4.58
N PRO A 722 16.36 18.14 5.16
CA PRO A 722 15.74 17.33 6.20
C PRO A 722 15.51 18.13 7.48
N VAL A 723 14.39 17.84 8.15
CA VAL A 723 14.03 18.45 9.44
C VAL A 723 13.71 17.37 10.48
N THR A 724 14.00 17.66 11.75
CA THR A 724 13.49 16.87 12.87
C THR A 724 12.48 17.70 13.65
N VAL A 725 11.29 17.14 13.85
CA VAL A 725 10.24 17.72 14.70
C VAL A 725 9.89 16.70 15.78
N SER A 726 9.87 17.10 17.04
CA SER A 726 9.20 16.34 18.09
C SER A 726 8.30 17.23 18.92
N PHE A 727 7.22 16.65 19.45
CA PHE A 727 6.23 17.42 20.18
C PHE A 727 5.46 16.58 21.20
N ARG A 728 5.02 17.25 22.26
CA ARG A 728 4.22 16.66 23.35
C ARG A 728 3.48 17.74 24.13
N LEU A 729 2.56 17.30 24.98
CA LEU A 729 1.98 18.17 26.01
C LEU A 729 2.78 18.09 27.32
N LYS A 730 2.99 19.23 27.97
CA LYS A 730 3.67 19.37 29.26
C LYS A 730 2.77 20.02 30.31
N GLY A 731 3.26 19.99 31.55
CA GLY A 731 2.62 20.51 32.75
C GLY A 731 1.59 19.54 33.34
N GLU A 732 1.31 19.68 34.64
CA GLU A 732 0.32 18.83 35.33
C GLU A 732 -1.06 18.90 34.69
N ALA A 733 -1.44 20.08 34.19
CA ALA A 733 -2.70 20.31 33.50
C ALA A 733 -2.69 19.90 32.01
N LYS A 734 -1.55 19.47 31.43
CA LYS A 734 -1.37 19.13 30.00
C LYS A 734 -1.79 20.27 29.06
N ARG A 735 -1.46 21.51 29.44
CA ARG A 735 -1.87 22.74 28.74
C ARG A 735 -0.69 23.50 28.13
N GLU A 736 0.50 22.92 28.11
CA GLU A 736 1.67 23.52 27.47
C GLU A 736 2.10 22.66 26.29
N LEU A 737 2.15 23.24 25.09
CA LEU A 737 2.66 22.56 23.91
C LEU A 737 4.17 22.73 23.82
N ASP A 738 4.91 21.64 23.94
CA ASP A 738 6.36 21.61 23.78
C ASP A 738 6.69 21.13 22.37
N VAL A 739 7.37 21.96 21.58
CA VAL A 739 7.81 21.64 20.22
C VAL A 739 9.33 21.75 20.16
N HIS A 740 9.98 20.72 19.67
CA HIS A 740 11.38 20.74 19.29
C HIS A 740 11.49 20.67 17.77
N PHE A 741 12.21 21.62 17.18
CA PHE A 741 12.38 21.75 15.73
C PHE A 741 13.84 22.01 15.39
N VAL A 742 14.43 21.09 14.61
CA VAL A 742 15.82 21.14 14.16
C VAL A 742 15.86 20.97 12.65
N PRO A 743 16.00 22.08 11.89
CA PRO A 743 16.16 22.01 10.46
C PRO A 743 17.62 21.85 10.03
N ARG A 744 17.85 21.13 8.92
CA ARG A 744 19.11 21.08 8.19
C ARG A 744 18.88 21.48 6.74
N PHE A 745 18.61 22.77 6.53
CA PHE A 745 18.23 23.27 5.22
C PHE A 745 19.42 23.33 4.25
N HIS A 746 19.27 22.74 3.06
CA HIS A 746 20.09 23.07 1.89
C HIS A 746 19.61 24.38 1.23
N THR A 747 18.33 24.73 1.38
CA THR A 747 17.76 25.99 0.92
C THR A 747 16.75 26.45 1.95
N ARG A 748 16.91 27.66 2.50
CA ARG A 748 15.99 28.13 3.54
C ARG A 748 14.60 28.42 2.94
N PRO A 749 13.51 27.97 3.57
CA PRO A 749 12.18 28.45 3.22
C PRO A 749 12.08 29.95 3.51
N ARG A 750 11.23 30.65 2.76
CA ARG A 750 10.94 32.07 2.97
C ARG A 750 10.19 32.29 4.28
N ARG A 751 9.31 31.36 4.66
CA ARG A 751 8.56 31.38 5.92
C ARG A 751 8.47 30.00 6.54
N ILE A 752 8.52 29.97 7.86
CA ILE A 752 8.24 28.77 8.66
C ILE A 752 7.05 29.10 9.55
N VAL A 753 5.95 28.37 9.39
CA VAL A 753 4.70 28.64 10.09
C VAL A 753 4.37 27.48 11.01
N LEU A 754 4.38 27.72 12.32
CA LEU A 754 3.85 26.79 13.31
C LEU A 754 2.34 27.01 13.46
N HIS A 755 1.56 25.98 13.16
CA HIS A 755 0.13 25.98 13.42
C HIS A 755 -0.12 25.51 14.86
N VAL A 756 -0.98 26.23 15.57
CA VAL A 756 -1.35 25.91 16.95
C VAL A 756 -2.50 24.92 16.92
N PRO A 757 -2.30 23.65 17.33
CA PRO A 757 -3.37 22.66 17.31
C PRO A 757 -4.52 23.10 18.23
N PRO A 758 -5.78 22.69 17.94
CA PRO A 758 -6.97 23.15 18.68
C PRO A 758 -7.10 22.48 20.06
N ILE A 759 -6.11 22.67 20.92
CA ILE A 759 -6.04 22.14 22.28
C ILE A 759 -6.88 23.02 23.20
N ALA A 760 -7.84 22.43 23.90
CA ALA A 760 -8.70 23.14 24.83
C ALA A 760 -7.89 23.79 25.96
N ALA A 761 -8.09 25.10 26.16
CA ALA A 761 -7.44 25.89 27.21
C ALA A 761 -5.90 25.81 27.22
N LEU A 762 -5.27 25.78 26.04
CA LEU A 762 -3.81 25.87 25.90
C LEU A 762 -3.28 27.13 26.62
N ALA A 763 -2.35 26.93 27.54
CA ALA A 763 -1.78 27.94 28.41
C ALA A 763 -0.45 28.52 27.87
N GLY A 764 0.28 27.75 27.07
CA GLY A 764 1.56 28.19 26.52
C GLY A 764 2.11 27.28 25.43
N ILE A 765 3.08 27.80 24.70
CA ILE A 765 3.85 27.08 23.68
C ILE A 765 5.33 27.30 23.99
N ALA A 766 6.12 26.22 23.96
CA ALA A 766 7.57 26.27 24.03
C ALA A 766 8.15 25.74 22.72
N LEU A 767 9.14 26.45 22.18
CA LEU A 767 9.91 26.03 21.02
C LEU A 767 11.38 25.86 21.43
N ASN A 768 11.93 24.65 21.26
CA ASN A 768 13.32 24.33 21.62
C ASN A 768 13.65 24.71 23.08
N GLY A 769 12.72 24.46 24.01
CA GLY A 769 12.87 24.75 25.43
C GLY A 769 12.65 26.22 25.84
N LYS A 770 12.32 27.12 24.90
CA LYS A 770 12.06 28.54 25.18
C LYS A 770 10.58 28.86 25.00
N PRO A 771 9.95 29.63 25.90
CA PRO A 771 8.59 30.12 25.69
C PRO A 771 8.47 30.90 24.38
N LEU A 772 7.48 30.55 23.57
CA LEU A 772 7.17 31.22 22.31
C LEU A 772 6.09 32.28 22.57
N ALA A 773 6.32 33.51 22.10
CA ALA A 773 5.33 34.57 22.22
C ALA A 773 4.08 34.23 21.39
N TRP A 774 3.00 33.85 22.07
CA TRP A 774 1.73 33.46 21.47
C TRP A 774 0.58 34.06 22.28
N LYS A 775 -0.47 34.50 21.57
CA LYS A 775 -1.70 35.02 22.19
C LYS A 775 -2.80 33.98 22.09
N PRO A 776 -3.53 33.67 23.18
CA PRO A 776 -4.69 32.79 23.13
C PRO A 776 -5.66 33.18 22.01
N GLY A 777 -6.13 32.18 21.26
CA GLY A 777 -6.99 32.36 20.08
C GLY A 777 -6.25 32.56 18.75
N THR A 778 -4.93 32.79 18.77
CA THR A 778 -4.13 32.82 17.53
C THR A 778 -3.87 31.40 17.03
N THR A 779 -4.14 31.14 15.74
CA THR A 779 -4.03 29.80 15.15
C THR A 779 -2.67 29.51 14.51
N THR A 780 -1.84 30.52 14.28
CA THR A 780 -0.50 30.36 13.68
C THR A 780 0.54 31.29 14.32
N VAL A 781 1.80 30.84 14.32
CA VAL A 781 2.96 31.63 14.73
C VAL A 781 4.06 31.48 13.68
N GLU A 782 4.56 32.59 13.15
CA GLU A 782 5.72 32.57 12.26
C GLU A 782 7.01 32.42 13.08
N LEU A 783 7.82 31.43 12.73
CA LEU A 783 9.10 31.17 13.38
C LEU A 783 10.20 31.97 12.68
N ARG A 784 11.02 32.68 13.46
CA ARG A 784 12.14 33.49 12.97
C ARG A 784 13.48 32.77 13.11
#